data_AF-A0AAJ0FBL0-F1
#
_entry.id   AF-A0AAJ0FBL0-F1
#
_cell.length_a   1.000
_cell.length_b   1.000
_cell.length_c   1.000
_cell.angle_alpha   90.00
_cell.angle_beta   90.00
_cell.angle_gamma   90.00
#
_symmetry.space_group_name_H-M   'P 1'
#
loop_
_entity.id
_entity.type
_entity.pdbx_description
1 polymer ?
#
loop_
_entity_poly.entity_id
_entity_poly.type
_entity_poly.pdbx_seq_one_letter_code
_entity_poly.pdbx_strand_id
1 'polypeptide(L)'
;MVRPDPDADLFRDDDDDDDDLGHGAQNPYASASQWRHQESSSFSKYARREQQQQQQQHAHHLHPQARDADSRGRVSDLADFLNSSRIAPPSPAHHESSSRPTTPRFKPVMAGAAEARATVQGDEAENAHIVPHGPPPDGKDIAVGPLINYRRMEGERWFGSVLVVTKGGGRTQPLVPVLKLRRAADSDDNEEIEGLCLYSDPRNTFWRFDLAVAMGRASARWEYELPGLRFASKTKPRVNSFWVPAVDESMRIMFYSCNGFSVGTDEKAYSGACLWNDVMRRHGDAPFHVMLGGGDQIYCDAIRVKGPLQKWTGIGNPKKRREYPFPESLRAECDNWYLRNYIRWYGTEPFAAANGQIPQMNIWDDHDIIDGFGSYVNEFMKCDVFKGIGGVAHKYYMLFQHHLPPPASTYTSDAVPAASDEEGQGVDPNQMANAYVHPAMTESNYIVGPKPGPYVAEHSHNIYAKLGARIAFLGIDARTERTRHQVNYPETYDQIFSRLRQELSAAASAGNPFKHLIVMLGIPIAYPRLTWLENVFSSPILGPIKFMNRRMGLGGSFFNSFDGSVDLLDDLDDHYTARTHKKERNQLIRRLQGLCADFSVRITILGGDVHLAALGRFYSRPKLHVPIESDYRYMANVISSAIVNKPPPGAVANLLSRRNKIHHLGDTDETLLKIFDRDPGDEPKTASHNQVTMPSRNFAIITENSPANAHNGDVHPGTLLSPRLAPPPPPGSSAGHSQRSQRSHVTAASHHSSASSGSSVLPGHKDGRLPIHAGEVNAGTKHKAASTEEHGKGADGSLDICLCVEIDQHNPEGLTRGYGISVPVLEYRGVKAAEAAPGSAGSRGSEGGHEA
;
A
#
# COMPACT_ATOMS: atom_id res chain seq x y z
N MET A 1 -47.99 -12.35 -49.53
CA MET A 1 -47.60 -13.77 -49.57
C MET A 1 -46.13 -13.82 -49.93
N VAL A 2 -45.35 -14.56 -49.14
CA VAL A 2 -44.11 -15.26 -49.54
C VAL A 2 -42.83 -14.40 -49.74
N ARG A 3 -41.92 -14.55 -48.78
CA ARG A 3 -40.45 -14.33 -48.85
C ARG A 3 -39.80 -15.31 -49.87
N PRO A 4 -38.61 -15.04 -50.47
CA PRO A 4 -37.34 -15.21 -49.76
C PRO A 4 -36.15 -14.32 -50.19
N ASP A 5 -35.13 -14.33 -49.31
CA ASP A 5 -33.73 -13.89 -49.49
C ASP A 5 -33.04 -14.68 -50.65
N PRO A 6 -31.96 -14.18 -51.31
CA PRO A 6 -30.60 -14.25 -50.71
C PRO A 6 -29.51 -13.25 -51.21
N ASP A 7 -28.46 -13.11 -50.38
CA ASP A 7 -27.00 -12.97 -50.59
C ASP A 7 -26.35 -12.15 -51.74
N ALA A 8 -25.26 -11.48 -51.31
CA ALA A 8 -23.93 -11.30 -51.95
C ALA A 8 -23.55 -9.95 -52.58
N ASP A 9 -22.59 -9.30 -51.89
CA ASP A 9 -21.30 -8.81 -52.42
C ASP A 9 -21.19 -7.54 -53.31
N LEU A 10 -20.13 -6.77 -52.99
CA LEU A 10 -19.32 -5.84 -53.80
C LEU A 10 -19.45 -4.31 -53.59
N PHE A 11 -18.40 -3.76 -52.96
CA PHE A 11 -17.60 -2.59 -53.34
C PHE A 11 -18.17 -1.58 -54.35
N ARG A 12 -18.23 -0.30 -53.97
CA ARG A 12 -17.31 0.74 -54.49
C ARG A 12 -17.56 2.14 -53.92
N ASP A 13 -16.44 2.84 -53.83
CA ASP A 13 -16.21 4.26 -53.55
C ASP A 13 -16.98 5.19 -54.51
N ASP A 14 -17.31 6.40 -54.05
CA ASP A 14 -16.69 7.65 -54.53
C ASP A 14 -17.37 8.90 -53.92
N ASP A 15 -16.53 9.91 -53.75
CA ASP A 15 -16.71 11.24 -53.19
C ASP A 15 -17.72 12.14 -53.94
N ASP A 16 -18.23 13.17 -53.25
CA ASP A 16 -18.15 14.59 -53.65
C ASP A 16 -19.22 15.47 -52.96
N ASP A 17 -18.75 16.24 -51.99
CA ASP A 17 -18.82 17.71 -51.83
C ASP A 17 -20.10 18.55 -52.05
N ASP A 18 -20.21 19.49 -51.09
CA ASP A 18 -20.63 20.90 -51.13
C ASP A 18 -22.08 21.35 -50.79
N ASP A 19 -22.12 22.03 -49.63
CA ASP A 19 -22.70 23.35 -49.32
C ASP A 19 -24.20 23.64 -49.53
N ASP A 20 -24.91 24.01 -48.45
CA ASP A 20 -25.11 25.42 -48.07
C ASP A 20 -25.94 25.59 -46.77
N LEU A 21 -25.78 26.77 -46.18
CA LEU A 21 -25.95 27.27 -44.82
C LEU A 21 -27.37 27.30 -44.20
N GLY A 22 -27.41 27.28 -42.85
CA GLY A 22 -28.60 27.65 -42.05
C GLY A 22 -28.32 27.79 -40.54
N HIS A 23 -28.07 29.03 -40.10
CA HIS A 23 -27.71 29.45 -38.74
C HIS A 23 -28.73 29.13 -37.61
N GLY A 24 -28.20 28.82 -36.43
CA GLY A 24 -28.51 29.58 -35.20
C GLY A 24 -29.23 28.87 -34.04
N ALA A 25 -28.48 28.45 -33.01
CA ALA A 25 -28.81 28.63 -31.58
C ALA A 25 -27.62 28.23 -30.69
N GLN A 26 -27.03 29.21 -30.01
CA GLN A 26 -25.92 29.05 -29.07
C GLN A 26 -26.38 28.55 -27.69
N ASN A 27 -25.56 27.68 -27.10
CA ASN A 27 -25.69 27.17 -25.73
C ASN A 27 -25.28 28.22 -24.68
N PRO A 28 -26.14 28.55 -23.69
CA PRO A 28 -25.90 29.60 -22.69
C PRO A 28 -25.02 29.21 -21.49
N TYR A 29 -24.26 28.11 -21.55
CA TYR A 29 -23.35 27.68 -20.45
C TYR A 29 -21.86 27.63 -20.84
N ALA A 30 -21.46 28.30 -21.92
CA ALA A 30 -20.04 28.46 -22.25
C ALA A 30 -19.39 29.53 -21.35
N SER A 31 -18.69 29.06 -20.32
CA SER A 31 -17.85 29.88 -19.44
C SER A 31 -16.78 30.63 -20.23
N ALA A 32 -16.83 31.95 -20.16
CA ALA A 32 -15.88 32.89 -20.76
C ALA A 32 -14.69 33.13 -19.81
N SER A 33 -13.55 32.50 -20.10
CA SER A 33 -12.24 32.97 -19.67
C SER A 33 -11.25 32.86 -20.83
N GLN A 34 -11.21 33.91 -21.65
CA GLN A 34 -10.19 34.12 -22.66
C GLN A 34 -8.88 34.53 -21.97
N TRP A 35 -7.99 33.57 -21.71
CA TRP A 35 -6.58 33.85 -21.47
C TRP A 35 -5.75 33.38 -22.67
N ARG A 36 -4.96 34.33 -23.17
CA ARG A 36 -4.13 34.23 -24.38
C ARG A 36 -3.14 33.07 -24.25
N HIS A 37 -3.17 32.15 -25.21
CA HIS A 37 -2.03 31.28 -25.54
C HIS A 37 -0.89 32.15 -26.10
N GLN A 38 -0.11 32.75 -25.21
CA GLN A 38 1.29 33.02 -25.49
C GLN A 38 2.06 31.77 -25.07
N GLU A 39 3.10 31.43 -25.84
CA GLU A 39 3.98 30.26 -25.68
C GLU A 39 3.60 28.98 -26.44
N SER A 40 3.43 29.10 -27.77
CA SER A 40 3.74 28.00 -28.69
C SER A 40 5.06 28.28 -29.42
N SER A 41 5.95 27.30 -29.45
CA SER A 41 7.32 27.38 -30.00
C SER A 41 7.36 27.51 -31.54
N SER A 42 6.21 27.39 -32.20
CA SER A 42 6.02 27.61 -33.64
C SER A 42 5.88 29.10 -34.00
N PHE A 43 5.34 29.95 -33.11
CA PHE A 43 5.25 31.40 -33.36
C PHE A 43 6.59 32.12 -33.11
N SER A 44 7.40 31.66 -32.14
CA SER A 44 8.74 32.22 -31.89
C SER A 44 9.73 32.02 -33.04
N LYS A 45 9.48 31.05 -33.93
CA LYS A 45 10.29 30.82 -35.14
C LYS A 45 9.83 31.64 -36.35
N TYR A 46 8.56 32.06 -36.36
CA TYR A 46 8.00 32.94 -37.39
C TYR A 46 8.31 34.42 -37.07
N ALA A 47 8.15 34.84 -35.81
CA ALA A 47 8.47 36.21 -35.37
C ALA A 47 9.99 36.54 -35.43
N ARG A 48 10.88 35.55 -35.29
CA ARG A 48 12.34 35.73 -35.48
C ARG A 48 12.75 35.83 -36.96
N ARG A 49 11.92 35.35 -37.89
CA ARG A 49 12.16 35.49 -39.34
C ARG A 49 11.66 36.85 -39.87
N GLU A 50 10.61 37.40 -39.28
CA GLU A 50 10.10 38.75 -39.59
C GLU A 50 10.99 39.87 -39.03
N GLN A 51 11.67 39.67 -37.89
CA GLN A 51 12.60 40.67 -37.31
C GLN A 51 14.01 40.69 -37.93
N GLN A 52 14.36 39.73 -38.81
CA GLN A 52 15.65 39.70 -39.52
C GLN A 52 15.55 40.12 -41.00
N GLN A 53 14.38 40.54 -41.49
CA GLN A 53 14.17 41.04 -42.86
C GLN A 53 13.93 42.55 -42.98
N GLN A 54 14.16 43.33 -41.91
CA GLN A 54 14.04 44.81 -41.95
C GLN A 54 15.35 45.58 -41.71
N GLN A 55 16.52 44.96 -41.91
CA GLN A 55 17.77 45.70 -42.11
C GLN A 55 18.60 45.09 -43.25
N GLN A 56 18.75 45.89 -44.31
CA GLN A 56 19.74 45.84 -45.39
C GLN A 56 19.47 44.90 -46.60
N GLN A 57 18.85 45.53 -47.61
CA GLN A 57 19.13 45.28 -49.02
C GLN A 57 20.61 45.61 -49.32
N HIS A 58 21.39 44.66 -49.86
CA HIS A 58 22.17 44.77 -51.10
C HIS A 58 23.26 43.67 -51.24
N ALA A 59 23.29 43.05 -52.43
CA ALA A 59 24.42 42.45 -53.15
C ALA A 59 24.84 40.96 -52.93
N HIS A 60 24.44 40.15 -53.93
CA HIS A 60 25.21 39.19 -54.76
C HIS A 60 25.66 37.78 -54.27
N HIS A 61 25.03 36.79 -54.95
CA HIS A 61 25.43 35.47 -55.46
C HIS A 61 26.83 34.86 -55.18
N LEU A 62 26.86 33.54 -54.85
CA LEU A 62 27.28 32.43 -55.75
C LEU A 62 27.29 31.05 -55.02
N HIS A 63 26.77 30.00 -55.70
CA HIS A 63 26.93 28.54 -55.46
C HIS A 63 28.40 28.08 -55.72
N PRO A 64 28.88 26.80 -55.52
CA PRO A 64 28.21 25.45 -55.62
C PRO A 64 28.63 24.37 -54.56
N GLN A 65 27.88 23.26 -54.33
CA GLN A 65 28.04 21.86 -54.84
C GLN A 65 29.49 21.31 -54.95
N ALA A 66 29.88 20.05 -54.71
CA ALA A 66 29.32 18.76 -54.25
C ALA A 66 30.48 17.72 -54.21
N ARG A 67 30.36 16.59 -53.47
CA ARG A 67 30.60 15.17 -53.89
C ARG A 67 31.05 14.20 -52.78
N ASP A 68 30.48 12.99 -52.89
CA ASP A 68 30.66 11.76 -52.11
C ASP A 68 31.88 10.89 -52.50
N ALA A 69 32.32 10.01 -51.58
CA ALA A 69 32.19 8.53 -51.64
C ALA A 69 33.41 7.71 -51.14
N ASP A 70 33.13 6.78 -50.20
CA ASP A 70 33.68 5.41 -50.02
C ASP A 70 35.19 5.17 -49.70
N SER A 71 35.66 4.22 -48.86
CA SER A 71 35.08 2.98 -48.31
C SER A 71 36.01 2.26 -47.27
N ARG A 72 35.40 1.37 -46.44
CA ARG A 72 35.86 0.05 -45.88
C ARG A 72 36.75 -0.11 -44.61
N GLY A 73 36.23 -0.94 -43.68
CA GLY A 73 36.93 -1.96 -42.84
C GLY A 73 36.93 -1.67 -41.32
N ARG A 74 36.73 -2.58 -40.35
CA ARG A 74 36.39 -4.01 -40.24
C ARG A 74 35.81 -4.24 -38.81
N VAL A 75 34.96 -5.26 -38.66
CA VAL A 75 34.41 -5.74 -37.38
C VAL A 75 35.40 -6.74 -36.77
N SER A 76 36.29 -6.26 -35.90
CA SER A 76 37.14 -7.12 -35.04
C SER A 76 37.57 -6.45 -33.73
N ASP A 77 37.45 -5.13 -33.58
CA ASP A 77 37.91 -4.42 -32.36
C ASP A 77 36.91 -4.42 -31.19
N LEU A 78 35.69 -4.92 -31.39
CA LEU A 78 34.66 -4.96 -30.34
C LEU A 78 34.65 -6.27 -29.55
N ALA A 79 35.30 -7.33 -30.07
CA ALA A 79 35.37 -8.64 -29.41
C ALA A 79 36.56 -8.74 -28.42
N ASP A 80 37.62 -7.96 -28.62
CA ASP A 80 38.80 -7.95 -27.74
C ASP A 80 38.64 -6.99 -26.54
N PHE A 81 37.70 -6.04 -26.61
CA PHE A 81 37.37 -5.16 -25.48
C PHE A 81 36.48 -5.83 -24.42
N LEU A 82 35.68 -6.83 -24.81
CA LEU A 82 34.73 -7.50 -23.91
C LEU A 82 35.35 -8.68 -23.12
N ASN A 83 36.63 -9.02 -23.33
CA ASN A 83 37.29 -10.15 -22.68
C ASN A 83 38.43 -9.79 -21.69
N SER A 84 38.72 -8.52 -21.43
CA SER A 84 39.79 -8.10 -20.50
C SER A 84 39.26 -7.48 -19.20
N SER A 85 38.55 -8.27 -18.40
CA SER A 85 38.42 -8.02 -16.96
C SER A 85 38.30 -9.35 -16.18
N ARG A 86 39.30 -10.20 -16.37
CA ARG A 86 39.68 -11.25 -15.42
C ARG A 86 41.18 -11.11 -15.20
N ILE A 87 41.60 -10.80 -13.97
CA ILE A 87 42.83 -11.28 -13.32
C ILE A 87 42.75 -10.86 -11.84
N ALA A 88 42.99 -11.85 -10.98
CA ALA A 88 43.13 -11.74 -9.53
C ALA A 88 44.48 -11.09 -9.14
N PRO A 89 44.62 -10.53 -7.93
CA PRO A 89 45.86 -9.89 -7.50
C PRO A 89 46.89 -10.90 -6.96
N PRO A 90 48.20 -10.67 -7.16
CA PRO A 90 49.25 -11.35 -6.40
C PRO A 90 49.65 -10.56 -5.13
N SER A 91 49.86 -11.27 -4.03
CA SER A 91 50.69 -10.82 -2.89
C SER A 91 52.18 -10.90 -3.25
N PRO A 92 53.10 -10.12 -2.62
CA PRO A 92 53.79 -10.67 -1.44
C PRO A 92 54.27 -9.65 -0.36
N ALA A 93 54.20 -10.12 0.90
CA ALA A 93 55.23 -10.17 1.96
C ALA A 93 56.17 -8.98 2.31
N HIS A 94 56.09 -8.62 3.61
CA HIS A 94 57.15 -8.39 4.63
C HIS A 94 58.24 -7.32 4.42
N HIS A 95 58.27 -6.30 5.31
CA HIS A 95 59.38 -6.06 6.24
C HIS A 95 59.02 -5.05 7.36
N GLU A 96 59.78 -5.12 8.45
CA GLU A 96 59.53 -4.66 9.81
C GLU A 96 59.91 -3.20 10.12
N SER A 97 59.39 -2.74 11.27
CA SER A 97 60.06 -1.94 12.32
C SER A 97 59.68 -0.46 12.53
N SER A 98 59.19 -0.22 13.74
CA SER A 98 59.30 0.93 14.65
C SER A 98 59.48 2.37 14.12
N SER A 99 58.54 3.25 14.48
CA SER A 99 58.78 4.36 15.44
C SER A 99 57.59 5.34 15.53
N ARG A 100 57.19 5.67 16.76
CA ARG A 100 56.53 6.93 17.16
C ARG A 100 57.64 7.89 17.64
N PRO A 101 57.39 9.18 17.94
CA PRO A 101 56.26 10.07 17.61
C PRO A 101 56.72 11.49 17.16
N THR A 102 55.84 12.31 16.58
CA THR A 102 55.85 13.78 16.81
C THR A 102 54.50 14.42 16.47
N THR A 103 53.84 14.97 17.49
CA THR A 103 52.75 15.94 17.37
C THR A 103 53.27 17.31 16.93
N PRO A 104 52.58 18.02 16.03
CA PRO A 104 52.55 19.47 16.07
C PRO A 104 51.13 19.97 16.39
N ARG A 105 51.05 20.77 17.45
CA ARG A 105 49.93 21.67 17.75
C ARG A 105 49.73 22.64 16.60
N PHE A 106 48.50 22.84 16.13
CA PHE A 106 48.11 24.05 15.43
C PHE A 106 46.77 24.57 15.98
N LYS A 107 46.78 25.84 16.39
CA LYS A 107 45.60 26.61 16.79
C LYS A 107 44.87 27.10 15.52
N PRO A 108 43.53 27.18 15.51
CA PRO A 108 42.79 27.69 14.36
C PRO A 108 42.94 29.21 14.23
N VAL A 109 43.20 29.67 13.01
CA VAL A 109 43.17 31.08 12.62
C VAL A 109 41.71 31.47 12.40
N MET A 110 41.21 32.38 13.23
CA MET A 110 39.96 33.10 12.99
C MET A 110 40.22 34.17 11.93
N ALA A 111 39.57 34.06 10.77
CA ALA A 111 39.53 35.11 9.77
C ALA A 111 38.11 35.29 9.22
N GLY A 112 37.48 36.40 9.62
CA GLY A 112 36.89 37.34 8.66
C GLY A 112 35.54 37.03 8.05
N ALA A 113 34.53 36.66 8.84
CA ALA A 113 33.13 36.78 8.43
C ALA A 113 32.68 38.26 8.47
N ALA A 114 33.08 39.06 7.48
CA ALA A 114 32.57 40.44 7.32
C ALA A 114 32.56 40.98 5.88
N GLU A 115 33.27 40.38 4.91
CA GLU A 115 33.39 40.96 3.55
C GLU A 115 32.72 40.16 2.42
N ALA A 116 31.89 39.17 2.74
CA ALA A 116 31.05 38.46 1.76
C ALA A 116 29.56 38.89 1.79
N ARG A 117 29.26 40.08 2.35
CA ARG A 117 27.88 40.61 2.49
C ARG A 117 27.53 41.76 1.55
N ALA A 118 28.36 42.05 0.55
CA ALA A 118 28.18 43.24 -0.29
C ALA A 118 28.30 42.95 -1.80
N THR A 119 27.77 41.83 -2.30
CA THR A 119 27.70 41.59 -3.76
C THR A 119 26.68 40.54 -4.20
N VAL A 120 25.50 40.49 -3.59
CA VAL A 120 24.30 39.87 -4.21
C VAL A 120 23.06 40.65 -3.75
N GLN A 121 22.82 41.79 -4.37
CA GLN A 121 21.51 42.46 -4.35
C GLN A 121 21.01 42.46 -5.80
N GLY A 122 20.06 41.58 -6.07
CA GLY A 122 19.42 41.41 -7.37
C GLY A 122 18.85 40.00 -7.50
N ASP A 123 17.55 39.89 -7.26
CA ASP A 123 16.66 38.79 -7.68
C ASP A 123 16.66 37.46 -6.90
N GLU A 124 16.61 37.51 -5.56
CA GLU A 124 16.10 36.40 -4.75
C GLU A 124 15.07 36.91 -3.72
N ALA A 125 13.80 36.91 -4.12
CA ALA A 125 12.68 37.13 -3.20
C ALA A 125 11.52 36.21 -3.59
N GLU A 126 11.59 34.92 -3.22
CA GLU A 126 10.38 34.12 -2.98
C GLU A 126 10.58 32.80 -2.20
N ASN A 127 11.80 32.41 -1.77
CA ASN A 127 11.99 31.17 -0.99
C ASN A 127 12.93 31.28 0.24
N ALA A 128 13.09 32.48 0.82
CA ALA A 128 13.75 32.62 2.11
C ALA A 128 12.75 32.38 3.25
N HIS A 129 13.18 31.58 4.24
CA HIS A 129 12.55 31.34 5.54
C HIS A 129 11.32 32.21 5.85
N ILE A 130 10.12 31.62 5.74
CA ILE A 130 8.94 32.17 6.40
C ILE A 130 9.12 31.94 7.90
N VAL A 131 9.85 32.85 8.56
CA VAL A 131 9.57 33.15 9.96
C VAL A 131 8.23 33.87 9.92
N PRO A 132 7.15 33.31 10.49
CA PRO A 132 5.88 34.01 10.49
C PRO A 132 6.08 35.37 11.16
N HIS A 133 5.81 36.47 10.45
CA HIS A 133 5.67 37.77 11.09
C HIS A 133 4.40 37.73 11.94
N GLY A 134 4.57 37.38 13.21
CA GLY A 134 3.52 37.22 14.21
C GLY A 134 4.10 36.68 15.51
N PRO A 135 3.34 36.72 16.62
CA PRO A 135 3.75 36.02 17.83
C PRO A 135 3.97 34.53 17.54
N PRO A 136 4.89 33.85 18.26
CA PRO A 136 5.06 32.41 18.14
C PRO A 136 3.70 31.70 18.24
N PRO A 137 3.45 30.64 17.44
CA PRO A 137 2.20 29.89 17.55
C PRO A 137 1.98 29.45 19.00
N ASP A 138 0.76 29.63 19.50
CA ASP A 138 0.39 29.26 20.88
C ASP A 138 0.30 27.74 21.12
N GLY A 139 0.66 26.93 20.11
CA GLY A 139 0.63 25.47 20.15
C GLY A 139 -0.77 24.85 20.06
N LYS A 140 -1.83 25.64 19.85
CA LYS A 140 -3.21 25.14 19.90
C LYS A 140 -3.83 24.84 18.54
N ASP A 141 -3.26 25.34 17.45
CA ASP A 141 -3.75 25.07 16.10
C ASP A 141 -3.28 23.70 15.60
N ILE A 142 -4.25 22.83 15.28
CA ILE A 142 -4.00 21.53 14.67
C ILE A 142 -3.60 21.75 13.20
N ALA A 143 -2.40 21.30 12.85
CA ALA A 143 -1.94 21.21 11.47
C ALA A 143 -2.58 20.01 10.76
N VAL A 144 -2.62 18.85 11.42
CA VAL A 144 -3.23 17.60 10.91
C VAL A 144 -3.59 16.68 12.08
N GLY A 145 -4.58 15.80 11.85
CA GLY A 145 -5.16 14.94 12.87
C GLY A 145 -6.57 15.36 13.30
N PRO A 146 -7.18 14.70 14.30
CA PRO A 146 -6.67 13.48 14.93
C PRO A 146 -6.58 12.31 13.92
N LEU A 147 -5.59 11.44 14.14
CA LEU A 147 -5.40 10.17 13.45
C LEU A 147 -5.43 9.06 14.51
N ILE A 148 -6.32 8.07 14.41
CA ILE A 148 -6.42 6.95 15.35
C ILE A 148 -5.72 5.72 14.80
N ASN A 149 -5.04 4.98 15.67
CA ASN A 149 -4.25 3.80 15.34
C ASN A 149 -4.57 2.66 16.32
N TYR A 150 -4.75 1.45 15.80
CA TYR A 150 -4.91 0.24 16.58
C TYR A 150 -3.54 -0.41 16.84
N ARG A 151 -3.25 -0.76 18.09
CA ARG A 151 -1.94 -1.29 18.47
C ARG A 151 -1.99 -2.77 18.81
N ARG A 152 -2.80 -3.14 19.79
CA ARG A 152 -2.88 -4.52 20.30
C ARG A 152 -4.10 -4.76 21.19
N MET A 153 -4.30 -6.02 21.52
CA MET A 153 -5.20 -6.47 22.58
C MET A 153 -4.41 -7.32 23.58
N GLU A 154 -4.62 -7.06 24.87
CA GLU A 154 -4.05 -7.83 25.98
C GLU A 154 -5.16 -8.13 26.98
N GLY A 155 -5.46 -9.42 27.18
CA GLY A 155 -6.66 -9.83 27.93
C GLY A 155 -7.94 -9.27 27.29
N GLU A 156 -8.83 -8.73 28.11
CA GLU A 156 -10.07 -8.06 27.69
C GLU A 156 -9.88 -6.52 27.55
N ARG A 157 -8.68 -6.07 27.18
CA ARG A 157 -8.40 -4.65 26.91
C ARG A 157 -7.94 -4.42 25.48
N TRP A 158 -8.46 -3.34 24.90
CA TRP A 158 -8.07 -2.82 23.60
C TRP A 158 -7.12 -1.64 23.79
N PHE A 159 -5.98 -1.67 23.09
CA PHE A 159 -4.97 -0.61 23.13
C PHE A 159 -4.87 0.07 21.77
N GLY A 160 -4.95 1.40 21.80
CA GLY A 160 -4.88 2.27 20.65
C GLY A 160 -4.06 3.51 20.92
N SER A 161 -3.93 4.38 19.93
CA SER A 161 -3.40 5.71 20.13
C SER A 161 -4.03 6.73 19.18
N VAL A 162 -4.11 7.98 19.60
CA VAL A 162 -4.49 9.11 18.75
C VAL A 162 -3.29 10.01 18.54
N LEU A 163 -2.97 10.36 17.29
CA LEU A 163 -1.95 11.35 16.94
C LEU A 163 -2.59 12.68 16.54
N VAL A 164 -2.07 13.77 17.08
CA VAL A 164 -2.40 15.14 16.67
C VAL A 164 -1.10 15.92 16.44
N VAL A 165 -1.02 16.64 15.32
CA VAL A 165 0.11 17.51 15.01
C VAL A 165 -0.32 18.95 15.17
N THR A 166 0.30 19.70 16.08
CA THR A 166 0.05 21.13 16.29
C THR A 166 1.10 21.98 15.60
N LYS A 167 0.77 23.24 15.29
CA LYS A 167 1.72 24.22 14.74
C LYS A 167 2.59 24.82 15.85
N GLY A 168 3.85 25.10 15.52
CA GLY A 168 4.86 25.56 16.47
C GLY A 168 5.44 24.42 17.30
N GLY A 169 6.40 24.75 18.17
CA GLY A 169 7.10 23.78 18.99
C GLY A 169 8.55 24.18 19.23
N GLY A 170 9.42 23.18 19.20
CA GLY A 170 10.85 23.28 19.54
C GLY A 170 11.20 22.35 20.70
N ARG A 171 12.36 22.59 21.32
CA ARG A 171 12.87 21.81 22.46
C ARG A 171 11.90 21.76 23.64
N THR A 172 11.20 22.87 23.86
CA THR A 172 10.21 23.05 24.92
C THR A 172 8.84 23.22 24.27
N GLN A 173 7.85 22.46 24.74
CA GLN A 173 6.50 22.51 24.22
C GLN A 173 5.70 23.58 24.97
N PRO A 174 4.99 24.48 24.28
CA PRO A 174 4.29 25.61 24.92
C PRO A 174 3.05 25.18 25.74
N LEU A 175 2.50 24.02 25.43
CA LEU A 175 1.29 23.45 26.01
C LEU A 175 1.40 21.92 25.90
N VAL A 176 0.93 21.21 26.92
CA VAL A 176 0.61 19.78 26.81
C VAL A 176 -0.90 19.66 26.59
N PRO A 177 -1.37 19.17 25.42
CA PRO A 177 -2.80 19.01 25.17
C PRO A 177 -3.38 17.82 25.95
N VAL A 178 -4.70 17.84 26.13
CA VAL A 178 -5.47 16.76 26.77
C VAL A 178 -6.53 16.25 25.80
N LEU A 179 -6.69 14.94 25.74
CA LEU A 179 -7.78 14.25 25.06
C LEU A 179 -8.80 13.78 26.10
N LYS A 180 -10.08 14.04 25.85
CA LYS A 180 -11.18 13.47 26.64
C LYS A 180 -11.72 12.25 25.93
N LEU A 181 -11.77 11.12 26.62
CA LEU A 181 -12.27 9.85 26.12
C LEU A 181 -13.48 9.42 26.95
N ARG A 182 -14.53 8.95 26.28
CA ARG A 182 -15.69 8.36 26.96
C ARG A 182 -16.34 7.26 26.13
N ARG A 183 -17.05 6.37 26.81
CA ARG A 183 -17.95 5.42 26.13
C ARG A 183 -19.26 6.14 25.78
N ALA A 184 -19.75 5.98 24.56
CA ALA A 184 -20.91 6.74 24.07
C ALA A 184 -22.21 6.51 24.87
N ALA A 185 -22.36 5.33 25.48
CA ALA A 185 -23.54 4.96 26.26
C ALA A 185 -23.52 5.48 27.71
N ASP A 186 -22.36 5.92 28.21
CA ASP A 186 -22.16 6.28 29.60
C ASP A 186 -21.82 7.78 29.67
N SER A 187 -22.68 8.59 30.30
CA SER A 187 -22.48 10.05 30.39
C SER A 187 -21.42 10.46 31.42
N ASP A 188 -21.09 9.56 32.36
CA ASP A 188 -20.38 9.90 33.59
C ASP A 188 -18.92 9.41 33.61
N ASP A 189 -18.50 8.58 32.64
CA ASP A 189 -17.16 8.00 32.56
C ASP A 189 -16.29 8.75 31.53
N ASN A 190 -15.77 9.91 31.95
CA ASN A 190 -14.83 10.71 31.17
C ASN A 190 -13.40 10.52 31.69
N GLU A 191 -12.54 9.93 30.86
CA GLU A 191 -11.11 9.84 31.10
C GLU A 191 -10.40 11.01 30.41
N GLU A 192 -9.52 11.70 31.14
CA GLU A 192 -8.62 12.71 30.58
C GLU A 192 -7.23 12.11 30.39
N ILE A 193 -6.74 12.17 29.15
CA ILE A 193 -5.47 11.58 28.74
C ILE A 193 -4.53 12.71 28.31
N GLU A 194 -3.40 12.85 28.99
CA GLU A 194 -2.38 13.84 28.62
C GLU A 194 -1.63 13.42 27.35
N GLY A 195 -1.26 14.40 26.54
CA GLY A 195 -0.49 14.17 25.32
C GLY A 195 0.98 13.87 25.60
N LEU A 196 1.50 12.78 25.03
CA LEU A 196 2.92 12.46 24.95
C LEU A 196 3.53 13.12 23.72
N CYS A 197 4.51 14.00 23.90
CA CYS A 197 5.25 14.57 22.77
C CYS A 197 6.19 13.51 22.18
N LEU A 198 6.00 13.12 20.91
CA LEU A 198 6.90 12.20 20.20
C LEU A 198 8.06 12.94 19.53
N TYR A 199 7.75 14.09 18.94
CA TYR A 199 8.69 14.93 18.19
C TYR A 199 8.20 16.38 18.20
N SER A 200 9.12 17.34 18.33
CA SER A 200 8.78 18.75 18.30
C SER A 200 9.93 19.57 17.72
N ASP A 201 9.64 20.43 16.76
CA ASP A 201 10.58 21.40 16.21
C ASP A 201 9.87 22.76 16.06
N PRO A 202 10.54 23.85 15.64
CA PRO A 202 9.92 25.17 15.53
C PRO A 202 8.68 25.25 14.63
N ARG A 203 8.48 24.29 13.72
CA ARG A 203 7.37 24.21 12.77
C ARG A 203 6.18 23.49 13.39
N ASN A 204 6.39 22.33 14.03
CA ASN A 204 5.33 21.43 14.48
C ASN A 204 5.69 20.60 15.73
N THR A 205 4.66 20.24 16.50
CA THR A 205 4.74 19.27 17.60
C THR A 205 3.79 18.10 17.35
N PHE A 206 4.27 16.88 17.57
CA PHE A 206 3.56 15.62 17.40
C PHE A 206 3.17 15.06 18.76
N TRP A 207 1.87 15.05 19.03
CA TRP A 207 1.28 14.56 20.28
C TRP A 207 0.61 13.22 20.06
N ARG A 208 0.98 12.24 20.87
CA ARG A 208 0.32 10.93 20.97
C ARG A 208 -0.49 10.86 22.26
N PHE A 209 -1.72 10.37 22.17
CA PHE A 209 -2.55 10.03 23.32
C PHE A 209 -2.74 8.53 23.34
N ASP A 210 -2.36 7.87 24.44
CA ASP A 210 -2.46 6.42 24.59
C ASP A 210 -3.85 6.03 25.09
N LEU A 211 -4.54 5.18 24.33
CA LEU A 211 -5.87 4.70 24.67
C LEU A 211 -5.76 3.27 25.22
N ALA A 212 -6.40 3.00 26.37
CA ALA A 212 -6.50 1.68 26.94
C ALA A 212 -7.92 1.45 27.47
N VAL A 213 -8.80 0.87 26.64
CA VAL A 213 -10.22 0.73 26.97
C VAL A 213 -10.61 -0.71 27.25
N ALA A 214 -11.51 -0.90 28.21
CA ALA A 214 -12.07 -2.20 28.53
C ALA A 214 -13.02 -2.67 27.43
N MET A 215 -12.90 -3.93 27.07
CA MET A 215 -13.81 -4.59 26.13
C MET A 215 -14.98 -5.21 26.90
N GLY A 216 -16.19 -5.11 26.33
CA GLY A 216 -17.41 -5.65 26.92
C GLY A 216 -17.90 -6.92 26.23
N ARG A 217 -19.04 -7.44 26.69
CA ARG A 217 -19.80 -8.53 26.04
C ARG A 217 -20.60 -8.06 24.81
N ALA A 218 -20.61 -6.75 24.57
CA ALA A 218 -21.21 -6.15 23.38
C ALA A 218 -20.21 -5.16 22.78
N SER A 219 -20.28 -5.00 21.46
CA SER A 219 -19.52 -3.97 20.76
C SER A 219 -19.84 -2.58 21.33
N ALA A 220 -18.82 -1.75 21.48
CA ALA A 220 -18.93 -0.45 22.13
C ALA A 220 -18.40 0.67 21.22
N ARG A 221 -19.19 1.74 21.12
CA ARG A 221 -18.76 3.01 20.52
C ARG A 221 -18.09 3.87 21.58
N TRP A 222 -16.89 4.33 21.26
CA TRP A 222 -16.10 5.26 22.07
C TRP A 222 -16.01 6.59 21.36
N GLU A 223 -16.07 7.68 22.11
CA GLU A 223 -16.04 9.04 21.62
C GLU A 223 -14.87 9.79 22.26
N TYR A 224 -14.19 10.62 21.46
CA TYR A 224 -13.11 11.44 21.96
C TYR A 224 -13.12 12.85 21.39
N GLU A 225 -12.65 13.80 22.20
CA GLU A 225 -12.55 15.22 21.84
C GLU A 225 -11.25 15.84 22.36
N LEU A 226 -10.89 17.00 21.78
CA LEU A 226 -9.67 17.74 22.06
C LEU A 226 -10.03 19.19 22.48
N PRO A 227 -10.55 19.40 23.71
CA PRO A 227 -11.23 20.63 24.11
C PRO A 227 -10.33 21.89 24.13
N GLY A 228 -9.00 21.72 24.13
CA GLY A 228 -8.02 22.82 24.10
C GLY A 228 -7.45 23.15 22.71
N LEU A 229 -7.80 22.39 21.67
CA LEU A 229 -7.19 22.49 20.34
C LEU A 229 -8.16 23.00 19.27
N ARG A 230 -7.63 23.73 18.30
CA ARG A 230 -8.37 24.35 17.20
C ARG A 230 -8.12 23.60 15.90
N PHE A 231 -9.16 22.98 15.35
CA PHE A 231 -9.04 22.27 14.07
C PHE A 231 -9.00 23.28 12.93
N ALA A 232 -8.01 23.16 12.05
CA ALA A 232 -7.95 23.91 10.80
C ALA A 232 -9.04 23.46 9.80
N SER A 233 -9.40 22.17 9.82
CA SER A 233 -10.49 21.65 9.00
C SER A 233 -11.85 22.14 9.51
N LYS A 234 -12.69 22.56 8.57
CA LYS A 234 -14.09 22.92 8.83
C LYS A 234 -15.02 21.70 8.85
N THR A 235 -14.62 20.62 8.20
CA THR A 235 -15.43 19.41 7.97
C THR A 235 -15.16 18.31 8.98
N LYS A 236 -13.96 18.27 9.58
CA LYS A 236 -13.63 17.25 10.57
C LYS A 236 -14.55 17.33 11.79
N PRO A 237 -15.03 16.18 12.31
CA PRO A 237 -15.80 16.14 13.55
C PRO A 237 -14.99 16.70 14.73
N ARG A 238 -15.66 17.47 15.58
CA ARG A 238 -15.08 17.94 16.86
C ARG A 238 -15.03 16.83 17.91
N VAL A 239 -16.08 16.02 17.92
CA VAL A 239 -16.15 14.75 18.64
C VAL A 239 -15.98 13.65 17.59
N ASN A 240 -14.88 12.90 17.69
CA ASN A 240 -14.61 11.75 16.85
C ASN A 240 -15.06 10.49 17.57
N SER A 241 -15.29 9.40 16.84
CA SER A 241 -15.69 8.14 17.46
C SER A 241 -15.11 6.94 16.75
N PHE A 242 -14.86 5.87 17.50
CA PHE A 242 -14.39 4.58 17.00
C PHE A 242 -15.12 3.43 17.69
N TRP A 243 -14.93 2.21 17.19
CA TRP A 243 -15.64 1.03 17.66
C TRP A 243 -14.69 -0.05 18.14
N VAL A 244 -14.99 -0.60 19.31
CA VAL A 244 -14.27 -1.72 19.92
C VAL A 244 -15.18 -2.94 19.90
N PRO A 245 -14.72 -4.10 19.39
CA PRO A 245 -15.55 -5.30 19.30
C PRO A 245 -15.87 -5.85 20.70
N ALA A 246 -16.86 -6.75 20.77
CA ALA A 246 -17.06 -7.56 21.97
C ALA A 246 -15.85 -8.50 22.20
N VAL A 247 -15.63 -8.93 23.45
CA VAL A 247 -14.51 -9.81 23.83
C VAL A 247 -14.48 -11.15 23.08
N ASP A 248 -15.66 -11.65 22.69
CA ASP A 248 -15.88 -12.91 21.99
C ASP A 248 -16.11 -12.73 20.48
N GLU A 249 -15.93 -11.50 19.97
CA GLU A 249 -16.10 -11.18 18.56
C GLU A 249 -14.77 -10.85 17.86
N SER A 250 -14.70 -11.17 16.57
CA SER A 250 -13.57 -10.77 15.73
C SER A 250 -13.81 -9.39 15.11
N MET A 251 -12.73 -8.69 14.78
CA MET A 251 -12.84 -7.39 14.13
C MET A 251 -13.36 -7.53 12.70
N ARG A 252 -14.30 -6.68 12.34
CA ARG A 252 -14.60 -6.29 10.95
C ARG A 252 -13.52 -5.35 10.42
N ILE A 253 -12.91 -5.74 9.31
CA ILE A 253 -11.67 -5.18 8.76
C ILE A 253 -11.95 -4.50 7.42
N MET A 254 -11.37 -3.32 7.21
CA MET A 254 -11.20 -2.70 5.90
C MET A 254 -9.74 -2.81 5.48
N PHE A 255 -9.44 -3.12 4.22
CA PHE A 255 -8.08 -3.15 3.68
C PHE A 255 -7.96 -2.26 2.44
N TYR A 256 -6.84 -1.53 2.34
CA TYR A 256 -6.53 -0.65 1.21
C TYR A 256 -5.01 -0.52 0.99
N SER A 257 -4.62 -0.12 -0.21
CA SER A 257 -3.26 0.33 -0.54
C SER A 257 -3.30 1.42 -1.61
N CYS A 258 -2.15 2.03 -1.91
CA CYS A 258 -1.98 2.99 -3.01
C CYS A 258 -2.96 4.17 -2.90
N ASN A 259 -2.93 4.79 -1.72
CA ASN A 259 -3.72 5.95 -1.34
C ASN A 259 -2.99 7.23 -1.72
N GLY A 260 -2.82 7.49 -3.02
CA GLY A 260 -2.31 8.75 -3.54
C GLY A 260 -2.21 8.70 -5.06
N PHE A 261 -1.65 9.75 -5.67
CA PHE A 261 -1.52 9.85 -7.11
C PHE A 261 -0.07 9.87 -7.55
N SER A 262 0.25 9.04 -8.54
CA SER A 262 1.56 9.09 -9.21
C SER A 262 1.76 10.43 -9.91
N VAL A 263 3.02 10.82 -10.07
CA VAL A 263 3.43 12.07 -10.73
C VAL A 263 2.81 12.21 -12.12
N GLY A 264 2.20 13.37 -12.38
CA GLY A 264 1.61 13.70 -13.68
C GLY A 264 0.18 13.20 -13.88
N THR A 265 -0.43 12.56 -12.88
CA THR A 265 -1.85 12.17 -12.92
C THR A 265 -2.74 13.41 -12.82
N ASP A 266 -3.75 13.49 -13.69
CA ASP A 266 -4.83 14.47 -13.54
C ASP A 266 -5.80 14.01 -12.45
N GLU A 267 -5.58 14.49 -11.22
CA GLU A 267 -6.38 14.12 -10.04
C GLU A 267 -7.88 14.44 -10.22
N LYS A 268 -8.23 15.44 -11.05
CA LYS A 268 -9.62 15.82 -11.30
C LYS A 268 -10.35 14.80 -12.16
N ALA A 269 -9.65 14.14 -13.09
CA ALA A 269 -10.20 13.08 -13.92
C ALA A 269 -10.64 11.84 -13.10
N TYR A 270 -10.19 11.75 -11.85
CA TYR A 270 -10.51 10.68 -10.90
C TYR A 270 -11.29 11.19 -9.68
N SER A 271 -11.85 12.40 -9.71
CA SER A 271 -12.63 12.94 -8.59
C SER A 271 -11.89 12.91 -7.23
N GLY A 272 -10.55 13.05 -7.25
CA GLY A 272 -9.71 12.97 -6.05
C GLY A 272 -9.82 11.63 -5.32
N ALA A 273 -9.88 11.66 -3.99
CA ALA A 273 -9.91 10.47 -3.13
C ALA A 273 -11.34 9.95 -2.84
N CYS A 274 -12.22 9.98 -3.83
CA CYS A 274 -13.67 9.80 -3.65
C CYS A 274 -14.11 8.44 -3.07
N LEU A 275 -13.35 7.35 -3.24
CA LEU A 275 -13.71 6.04 -2.68
C LEU A 275 -13.78 6.04 -1.15
N TRP A 276 -13.10 6.97 -0.47
CA TRP A 276 -13.25 7.13 0.97
C TRP A 276 -14.66 7.55 1.38
N ASN A 277 -15.46 8.14 0.48
CA ASN A 277 -16.88 8.38 0.73
C ASN A 277 -17.65 7.05 0.89
N ASP A 278 -17.33 6.03 0.09
CA ASP A 278 -17.93 4.70 0.23
C ASP A 278 -17.47 3.98 1.49
N VAL A 279 -16.19 4.10 1.83
CA VAL A 279 -15.65 3.60 3.11
C VAL A 279 -16.44 4.20 4.27
N MET A 280 -16.67 5.51 4.27
CA MET A 280 -17.41 6.19 5.33
C MET A 280 -18.90 5.83 5.36
N ARG A 281 -19.57 5.67 4.20
CA ARG A 281 -20.96 5.16 4.14
C ARG A 281 -21.05 3.77 4.76
N ARG A 282 -20.18 2.86 4.33
CA ARG A 282 -20.15 1.48 4.83
C ARG A 282 -19.77 1.38 6.30
N HIS A 283 -18.92 2.28 6.80
CA HIS A 283 -18.62 2.41 8.23
C HIS A 283 -19.86 2.85 9.03
N GLY A 284 -20.66 3.75 8.47
CA GLY A 284 -21.93 4.19 9.05
C GLY A 284 -22.98 3.08 9.11
N ASP A 285 -23.09 2.26 8.07
CA ASP A 285 -24.03 1.13 8.00
C ASP A 285 -23.63 -0.01 8.95
N ALA A 286 -22.34 -0.37 8.94
CA ALA A 286 -21.76 -1.38 9.80
C ALA A 286 -20.34 -0.94 10.17
N PRO A 287 -20.03 -0.71 11.46
CA PRO A 287 -18.71 -0.21 11.84
C PRO A 287 -17.56 -1.12 11.41
N PHE A 288 -16.51 -0.49 10.89
CA PHE A 288 -15.18 -1.09 10.83
C PHE A 288 -14.51 -0.92 12.19
N HIS A 289 -13.83 -1.96 12.66
CA HIS A 289 -13.06 -1.90 13.90
C HIS A 289 -11.60 -1.53 13.62
N VAL A 290 -11.11 -1.85 12.42
CA VAL A 290 -9.74 -1.55 11.99
C VAL A 290 -9.69 -1.36 10.48
N MET A 291 -8.83 -0.45 10.01
CA MET A 291 -8.39 -0.37 8.62
C MET A 291 -6.91 -0.74 8.49
N LEU A 292 -6.60 -1.58 7.50
CA LEU A 292 -5.26 -2.08 7.25
C LEU A 292 -4.69 -1.41 6.00
N GLY A 293 -3.60 -0.66 6.17
CA GLY A 293 -2.88 -0.01 5.08
C GLY A 293 -1.74 -0.89 4.58
N GLY A 294 -1.88 -1.43 3.37
CA GLY A 294 -0.93 -2.33 2.76
C GLY A 294 0.22 -1.65 2.01
N GLY A 295 0.66 -0.47 2.42
CA GLY A 295 1.67 0.30 1.68
C GLY A 295 1.12 1.39 0.76
N ASP A 296 1.98 2.33 0.38
CA ASP A 296 1.65 3.53 -0.39
C ASP A 296 0.50 4.33 0.23
N GLN A 297 0.56 4.56 1.54
CA GLN A 297 -0.44 5.40 2.21
C GLN A 297 -0.36 6.86 1.73
N ILE A 298 0.79 7.24 1.17
CA ILE A 298 1.12 8.52 0.57
C ILE A 298 2.13 8.33 -0.57
N TYR A 299 2.10 9.21 -1.58
CA TYR A 299 3.08 9.24 -2.67
C TYR A 299 4.06 10.40 -2.48
N CYS A 300 5.34 10.08 -2.34
CA CYS A 300 6.43 11.04 -2.11
C CYS A 300 7.26 11.33 -3.37
N ASP A 301 7.00 10.67 -4.50
CA ASP A 301 7.85 10.73 -5.70
C ASP A 301 7.95 12.12 -6.32
N ALA A 302 6.94 12.96 -6.10
CA ALA A 302 6.93 14.33 -6.60
C ALA A 302 8.12 15.15 -6.09
N ILE A 303 8.81 14.72 -5.04
CA ILE A 303 10.04 15.35 -4.55
C ILE A 303 11.12 15.42 -5.64
N ARG A 304 11.15 14.46 -6.57
CA ARG A 304 12.15 14.38 -7.66
C ARG A 304 11.89 15.36 -8.80
N VAL A 305 10.65 15.83 -8.96
CA VAL A 305 10.25 16.69 -10.10
C VAL A 305 9.86 18.11 -9.67
N LYS A 306 9.26 18.25 -8.49
CA LYS A 306 8.73 19.50 -7.94
C LYS A 306 9.37 19.86 -6.60
N GLY A 307 10.21 18.98 -6.05
CA GLY A 307 10.84 19.17 -4.77
C GLY A 307 12.35 19.40 -4.85
N PRO A 308 13.02 19.37 -3.69
CA PRO A 308 14.46 19.64 -3.55
C PRO A 308 15.38 18.76 -4.39
N LEU A 309 14.93 17.55 -4.75
CA LEU A 309 15.73 16.59 -5.52
C LEU A 309 15.74 16.85 -7.03
N GLN A 310 15.02 17.84 -7.54
CA GLN A 310 14.96 18.15 -8.97
C GLN A 310 16.33 18.33 -9.61
N LYS A 311 17.25 19.04 -8.93
CA LYS A 311 18.63 19.25 -9.42
C LYS A 311 19.39 17.93 -9.55
N TRP A 312 19.29 17.06 -8.55
CA TRP A 312 19.92 15.75 -8.55
C TRP A 312 19.35 14.84 -9.66
N THR A 313 18.03 14.81 -9.81
CA THR A 313 17.35 14.05 -10.86
C THR A 313 17.74 14.53 -12.27
N GLY A 314 17.96 15.83 -12.45
CA GLY A 314 18.41 16.43 -13.72
C GLY A 314 19.85 16.08 -14.14
N ILE A 315 20.67 15.46 -13.27
CA ILE A 315 22.06 15.10 -13.60
C ILE A 315 22.07 13.94 -14.58
N GLY A 316 22.39 14.18 -15.85
CA GLY A 316 22.42 13.13 -16.88
C GLY A 316 23.60 12.15 -16.78
N ASN A 317 24.68 12.48 -16.08
CA ASN A 317 25.83 11.60 -15.92
C ASN A 317 25.65 10.68 -14.71
N PRO A 318 25.59 9.34 -14.87
CA PRO A 318 25.28 8.42 -13.77
C PRO A 318 26.29 8.44 -12.62
N LYS A 319 27.59 8.63 -12.93
CA LYS A 319 28.64 8.72 -11.92
C LYS A 319 28.47 9.99 -11.07
N LYS A 320 28.29 11.15 -11.73
CA LYS A 320 28.05 12.43 -11.03
C LYS A 320 26.76 12.40 -10.20
N ARG A 321 25.71 11.73 -10.70
CA ARG A 321 24.45 11.59 -9.96
C ARG A 321 24.64 10.74 -8.70
N ARG A 322 25.36 9.63 -8.81
CA ARG A 322 25.68 8.75 -7.67
C ARG A 322 26.61 9.41 -6.65
N GLU A 323 27.53 10.26 -7.08
CA GLU A 323 28.49 10.97 -6.22
C GLU A 323 27.93 12.31 -5.68
N TYR A 324 26.65 12.61 -5.95
CA TYR A 324 26.04 13.85 -5.49
C TYR A 324 25.83 13.83 -3.97
N PRO A 325 26.34 14.83 -3.24
CA PRO A 325 26.26 14.86 -1.78
C PRO A 325 24.83 15.14 -1.29
N PHE A 326 24.54 14.76 -0.05
CA PHE A 326 23.29 15.03 0.65
C PHE A 326 23.57 15.80 1.95
N PRO A 327 23.97 17.08 1.87
CA PRO A 327 24.33 17.87 3.05
C PRO A 327 23.10 18.21 3.91
N GLU A 328 23.30 18.70 5.14
CA GLU A 328 22.21 19.11 6.04
C GLU A 328 21.22 20.09 5.39
N SER A 329 21.69 20.98 4.51
CA SER A 329 20.79 21.91 3.79
C SER A 329 19.78 21.17 2.91
N LEU A 330 20.23 20.22 2.10
CA LEU A 330 19.35 19.41 1.25
C LEU A 330 18.46 18.49 2.07
N ARG A 331 19.00 17.92 3.17
CA ARG A 331 18.24 17.12 4.13
C ARG A 331 17.09 17.94 4.74
N ALA A 332 17.35 19.16 5.18
CA ALA A 332 16.35 20.07 5.72
C ALA A 332 15.29 20.47 4.70
N GLU A 333 15.67 20.70 3.44
CA GLU A 333 14.73 20.94 2.35
C GLU A 333 13.82 19.71 2.12
N CYS A 334 14.40 18.50 2.08
CA CYS A 334 13.63 17.25 1.92
C CYS A 334 12.70 17.00 3.11
N ASP A 335 13.19 17.20 4.32
CA ASP A 335 12.41 17.05 5.55
C ASP A 335 11.23 18.03 5.62
N ASN A 336 11.42 19.29 5.21
CA ASN A 336 10.33 20.25 5.05
C ASN A 336 9.31 19.79 4.01
N TRP A 337 9.77 19.24 2.88
CA TRP A 337 8.91 18.76 1.81
C TRP A 337 8.05 17.59 2.27
N TYR A 338 8.64 16.59 2.93
CA TYR A 338 7.92 15.43 3.46
C TYR A 338 6.89 15.83 4.51
N LEU A 339 7.27 16.67 5.50
CA LEU A 339 6.34 17.19 6.51
C LEU A 339 5.11 17.83 5.86
N ARG A 340 5.33 18.70 4.87
CA ARG A 340 4.24 19.38 4.14
C ARG A 340 3.39 18.39 3.36
N ASN A 341 4.00 17.38 2.72
CA ASN A 341 3.26 16.38 1.97
C ASN A 341 2.38 15.54 2.90
N TYR A 342 2.91 15.08 4.03
CA TYR A 342 2.16 14.35 5.04
C TYR A 342 1.02 15.17 5.65
N ILE A 343 1.28 16.41 6.08
CA ILE A 343 0.24 17.33 6.60
C ILE A 343 -0.87 17.54 5.56
N ARG A 344 -0.50 17.80 4.29
CA ARG A 344 -1.44 17.97 3.20
C ARG A 344 -2.29 16.71 3.02
N TRP A 345 -1.65 15.55 2.84
CA TRP A 345 -2.32 14.33 2.41
C TRP A 345 -3.19 13.71 3.50
N TYR A 346 -2.68 13.58 4.73
CA TYR A 346 -3.47 13.11 5.87
C TYR A 346 -4.50 14.15 6.36
N GLY A 347 -4.43 15.39 5.86
CA GLY A 347 -5.42 16.44 6.04
C GLY A 347 -6.50 16.48 4.96
N THR A 348 -6.39 15.71 3.87
CA THR A 348 -7.33 15.70 2.74
C THR A 348 -8.58 14.89 3.06
N GLU A 349 -9.76 15.49 2.89
CA GLU A 349 -11.04 14.75 2.97
C GLU A 349 -11.31 13.96 1.68
N PRO A 350 -11.95 12.77 1.76
CA PRO A 350 -12.58 12.18 2.95
C PRO A 350 -11.64 11.30 3.80
N PHE A 351 -10.39 11.10 3.37
CA PHE A 351 -9.40 10.27 4.07
C PHE A 351 -9.11 10.78 5.49
N ALA A 352 -9.07 12.09 5.67
CA ALA A 352 -8.81 12.71 6.96
C ALA A 352 -9.92 12.40 7.99
N ALA A 353 -11.20 12.39 7.59
CA ALA A 353 -12.32 11.98 8.44
C ALA A 353 -12.28 10.48 8.78
N ALA A 354 -11.90 9.62 7.84
CA ALA A 354 -11.73 8.19 8.08
C ALA A 354 -10.63 7.92 9.11
N ASN A 355 -9.47 8.58 8.98
CA ASN A 355 -8.37 8.48 9.95
C ASN A 355 -8.74 8.93 11.36
N GLY A 356 -9.76 9.78 11.55
CA GLY A 356 -10.24 10.17 12.87
C GLY A 356 -11.17 9.13 13.51
N GLN A 357 -11.71 8.19 12.75
CA GLN A 357 -12.82 7.33 13.20
C GLN A 357 -12.55 5.83 13.07
N ILE A 358 -11.66 5.43 12.17
CA ILE A 358 -11.32 4.03 11.93
C ILE A 358 -9.86 3.82 12.35
N PRO A 359 -9.59 3.07 13.44
CA PRO A 359 -8.23 2.77 13.87
C PRO A 359 -7.42 2.11 12.74
N GLN A 360 -6.27 2.69 12.41
CA GLN A 360 -5.41 2.19 11.33
C GLN A 360 -4.27 1.30 11.83
N MET A 361 -3.76 0.43 10.98
CA MET A 361 -2.51 -0.30 11.17
C MET A 361 -1.87 -0.52 9.80
N ASN A 362 -0.70 0.07 9.59
CA ASN A 362 -0.10 0.16 8.26
C ASN A 362 1.29 -0.47 8.22
N ILE A 363 1.65 -0.99 7.05
CA ILE A 363 3.05 -1.16 6.61
C ILE A 363 3.29 -0.14 5.50
N TRP A 364 4.51 0.33 5.30
CA TRP A 364 4.88 1.14 4.14
C TRP A 364 5.31 0.32 2.92
N ASP A 365 5.26 0.97 1.76
CA ASP A 365 5.87 0.49 0.49
C ASP A 365 6.83 1.56 -0.06
N ASP A 366 7.29 1.43 -1.31
CA ASP A 366 8.29 2.32 -1.88
C ASP A 366 7.80 3.75 -2.10
N HIS A 367 6.56 4.01 -2.51
CA HIS A 367 6.11 5.38 -2.73
C HIS A 367 5.96 6.21 -1.45
N ASP A 368 5.92 5.56 -0.27
CA ASP A 368 6.08 6.26 1.02
C ASP A 368 7.48 6.92 1.15
N ILE A 369 8.47 6.40 0.42
CA ILE A 369 9.85 6.88 0.30
C ILE A 369 10.07 7.54 -1.06
N ILE A 370 10.34 6.74 -2.08
CA ILE A 370 10.47 7.10 -3.48
C ILE A 370 10.32 5.82 -4.29
N ASP A 371 9.58 5.91 -5.39
CA ASP A 371 9.42 4.87 -6.43
C ASP A 371 10.65 3.97 -6.59
N GLY A 372 10.46 2.65 -6.50
CA GLY A 372 11.49 1.62 -6.67
C GLY A 372 12.51 1.49 -5.53
N PHE A 373 12.29 2.11 -4.36
CA PHE A 373 13.25 2.05 -3.26
C PHE A 373 13.51 0.60 -2.82
N GLY A 374 14.79 0.21 -2.85
CA GLY A 374 15.25 -1.14 -2.52
C GLY A 374 15.52 -2.01 -3.74
N SER A 375 15.10 -1.59 -4.94
CA SER A 375 15.16 -2.42 -6.15
C SER A 375 16.18 -1.97 -7.18
N TYR A 376 16.70 -0.75 -7.03
CA TYR A 376 17.84 -0.29 -7.81
C TYR A 376 19.13 -1.06 -7.50
N VAL A 377 20.11 -0.93 -8.40
CA VAL A 377 21.45 -1.52 -8.18
C VAL A 377 22.07 -1.00 -6.89
N ASN A 378 22.75 -1.90 -6.18
CA ASN A 378 23.26 -1.65 -4.83
C ASN A 378 24.17 -0.42 -4.74
N GLU A 379 25.03 -0.19 -5.73
CA GLU A 379 25.93 0.97 -5.76
C GLU A 379 25.16 2.29 -5.88
N PHE A 380 23.99 2.29 -6.50
CA PHE A 380 23.13 3.47 -6.61
C PHE A 380 22.30 3.69 -5.34
N MET A 381 21.75 2.61 -4.76
CA MET A 381 21.04 2.65 -3.47
C MET A 381 21.94 3.13 -2.31
N LYS A 382 23.25 2.90 -2.39
CA LYS A 382 24.23 3.37 -1.39
C LYS A 382 24.63 4.85 -1.55
N CYS A 383 24.14 5.56 -2.56
CA CYS A 383 24.49 6.98 -2.71
C CYS A 383 23.91 7.83 -1.58
N ASP A 384 24.50 9.00 -1.36
CA ASP A 384 24.13 9.87 -0.25
C ASP A 384 22.67 10.32 -0.30
N VAL A 385 22.14 10.53 -1.51
CA VAL A 385 20.74 10.92 -1.69
C VAL A 385 19.78 9.80 -1.26
N PHE A 386 20.03 8.53 -1.61
CA PHE A 386 19.15 7.43 -1.21
C PHE A 386 19.19 7.15 0.29
N LYS A 387 20.38 7.18 0.90
CA LYS A 387 20.51 7.06 2.37
C LYS A 387 19.80 8.20 3.09
N GLY A 388 20.01 9.43 2.60
CA GLY A 388 19.38 10.64 3.13
C GLY A 388 17.86 10.60 3.04
N ILE A 389 17.32 10.29 1.87
CA ILE A 389 15.87 10.27 1.65
C ILE A 389 15.19 9.12 2.39
N GLY A 390 15.83 7.96 2.46
CA GLY A 390 15.35 6.83 3.25
C GLY A 390 15.18 7.19 4.72
N GLY A 391 16.17 7.87 5.32
CA GLY A 391 16.08 8.35 6.71
C GLY A 391 14.98 9.39 6.92
N VAL A 392 14.84 10.37 6.00
CA VAL A 392 13.77 11.38 6.07
C VAL A 392 12.38 10.74 5.95
N ALA A 393 12.19 9.80 5.03
CA ALA A 393 10.93 9.09 4.86
C ALA A 393 10.59 8.26 6.11
N HIS A 394 11.56 7.50 6.62
CA HIS A 394 11.40 6.67 7.82
C HIS A 394 10.94 7.49 9.03
N LYS A 395 11.49 8.71 9.23
CA LYS A 395 11.04 9.62 10.29
C LYS A 395 9.53 9.88 10.24
N TYR A 396 8.98 10.19 9.05
CA TYR A 396 7.55 10.49 8.93
C TYR A 396 6.67 9.24 8.92
N TYR A 397 7.20 8.10 8.44
CA TYR A 397 6.56 6.79 8.59
C TYR A 397 6.34 6.45 10.08
N MET A 398 7.39 6.56 10.91
CA MET A 398 7.29 6.34 12.36
C MET A 398 6.26 7.26 13.02
N LEU A 399 6.31 8.55 12.70
CA LEU A 399 5.44 9.55 13.30
C LEU A 399 3.96 9.38 12.90
N PHE A 400 3.66 9.37 11.60
CA PHE A 400 2.28 9.40 11.10
C PHE A 400 1.61 8.03 11.07
N GLN A 401 2.34 6.97 10.75
CA GLN A 401 1.75 5.65 10.50
C GLN A 401 1.87 4.71 11.69
N HIS A 402 2.90 4.88 12.53
CA HIS A 402 3.09 4.07 13.73
C HIS A 402 2.89 4.82 15.05
N HIS A 403 2.79 6.14 15.04
CA HIS A 403 2.77 6.96 16.26
C HIS A 403 3.92 6.62 17.21
N LEU A 404 5.13 6.46 16.66
CA LEU A 404 6.36 6.22 17.40
C LEU A 404 7.31 7.42 17.25
N PRO A 405 8.19 7.64 18.24
CA PRO A 405 9.28 8.59 18.09
C PRO A 405 10.17 8.20 16.90
N PRO A 406 10.61 9.16 16.07
CA PRO A 406 11.57 8.89 15.02
C PRO A 406 12.99 8.74 15.59
N PRO A 407 13.96 8.32 14.76
CA PRO A 407 15.38 8.45 15.10
C PRO A 407 15.75 9.90 15.47
N ALA A 408 16.75 10.07 16.34
CA ALA A 408 17.17 11.38 16.82
C ALA A 408 17.67 12.30 15.68
N SER A 409 18.35 11.74 14.70
CA SER A 409 18.82 12.44 13.50
C SER A 409 18.76 11.52 12.28
N THR A 410 18.83 12.11 11.10
CA THR A 410 18.83 11.40 9.81
C THR A 410 20.13 11.64 9.06
N TYR A 411 20.46 10.75 8.11
CA TYR A 411 21.72 10.76 7.37
C TYR A 411 22.01 12.09 6.66
N THR A 412 23.26 12.56 6.74
CA THR A 412 23.80 13.65 5.92
C THR A 412 25.24 13.35 5.48
N SER A 413 25.65 13.81 4.31
CA SER A 413 27.00 13.56 3.78
C SER A 413 28.09 14.40 4.46
N ASP A 414 27.71 15.44 5.20
CA ASP A 414 28.60 16.39 5.87
C ASP A 414 28.67 16.19 7.41
N ALA A 415 27.94 15.21 7.96
CA ALA A 415 28.10 14.79 9.34
C ALA A 415 29.49 14.18 9.58
N VAL A 416 30.09 14.47 10.74
CA VAL A 416 31.34 13.85 11.18
C VAL A 416 31.04 12.38 11.53
N PRO A 417 31.70 11.39 10.90
CA PRO A 417 31.47 9.98 11.21
C PRO A 417 31.73 9.68 12.68
N ALA A 418 30.95 8.75 13.26
CA ALA A 418 31.27 8.19 14.57
C ALA A 418 32.65 7.50 14.53
N ALA A 419 33.28 7.34 15.69
CA ALA A 419 34.62 6.75 15.79
C ALA A 419 34.68 5.26 15.40
N SER A 420 33.53 4.61 15.18
CA SER A 420 33.41 3.22 14.76
C SER A 420 32.39 3.06 13.63
N ASP A 421 32.70 2.20 12.65
CA ASP A 421 31.80 1.89 11.52
C ASP A 421 30.52 1.14 11.95
N GLU A 422 30.49 0.59 13.17
CA GLU A 422 29.36 -0.17 13.73
C GLU A 422 28.24 0.73 14.30
N GLU A 423 28.52 1.98 14.64
CA GLU A 423 27.55 2.93 15.24
C GLU A 423 26.86 3.85 14.20
N GLY A 424 27.09 3.61 12.92
CA GLY A 424 26.61 4.50 11.85
C GLY A 424 27.22 5.91 11.96
N GLN A 425 26.48 6.95 11.54
CA GLN A 425 26.95 8.34 11.67
C GLN A 425 26.82 8.92 13.08
N GLY A 426 26.20 8.20 14.02
CA GLY A 426 25.82 8.74 15.32
C GLY A 426 24.73 9.83 15.24
N VAL A 427 24.47 10.49 16.36
CA VAL A 427 23.47 11.56 16.44
C VAL A 427 24.07 12.88 16.00
N ASP A 428 23.47 13.53 15.00
CA ASP A 428 23.85 14.87 14.56
C ASP A 428 23.30 15.95 15.53
N PRO A 429 24.16 16.63 16.32
CA PRO A 429 23.71 17.64 17.26
C PRO A 429 23.07 18.86 16.59
N ASN A 430 23.36 19.12 15.32
CA ASN A 430 22.76 20.25 14.58
C ASN A 430 21.26 20.01 14.36
N GLN A 431 20.88 18.79 14.00
CA GLN A 431 19.48 18.40 13.82
C GLN A 431 18.72 18.42 15.16
N MET A 432 19.40 18.18 16.28
CA MET A 432 18.84 18.20 17.63
C MET A 432 18.82 19.59 18.28
N ALA A 433 19.52 20.59 17.71
CA ALA A 433 19.74 21.87 18.37
C ALA A 433 18.44 22.57 18.79
N ASN A 434 17.42 22.51 17.92
CA ASN A 434 16.12 23.15 18.13
C ASN A 434 14.94 22.16 18.16
N ALA A 435 15.24 20.86 18.21
CA ALA A 435 14.24 19.81 18.22
C ALA A 435 14.20 19.07 19.56
N TYR A 436 13.03 18.57 19.91
CA TYR A 436 12.84 17.52 20.90
C TYR A 436 12.46 16.24 20.17
N VAL A 437 13.10 15.14 20.55
CA VAL A 437 12.78 13.78 20.10
C VAL A 437 12.60 12.94 21.35
N HIS A 438 11.45 12.28 21.47
CA HIS A 438 11.21 11.38 22.58
C HIS A 438 12.16 10.17 22.48
N PRO A 439 12.66 9.61 23.61
CA PRO A 439 13.42 8.38 23.60
C PRO A 439 12.70 7.26 22.83
N ALA A 440 13.45 6.34 22.22
CA ALA A 440 12.88 5.20 21.52
C ALA A 440 11.88 4.44 22.40
N MET A 441 10.73 4.10 21.82
CA MET A 441 9.67 3.36 22.49
C MET A 441 9.59 1.95 21.94
N THR A 442 9.37 0.98 22.83
CA THR A 442 9.16 -0.42 22.46
C THR A 442 7.75 -0.83 22.84
N GLU A 443 7.12 -1.64 21.98
CA GLU A 443 5.79 -2.17 22.21
C GLU A 443 5.70 -3.61 21.75
N SER A 444 4.87 -4.39 22.44
CA SER A 444 4.80 -5.84 22.29
C SER A 444 4.23 -6.30 20.94
N ASN A 445 3.52 -5.44 20.22
CA ASN A 445 3.00 -5.72 18.88
C ASN A 445 4.06 -5.65 17.78
N TYR A 446 5.23 -5.04 18.02
CA TYR A 446 6.28 -4.99 17.02
C TYR A 446 7.22 -6.21 17.10
N ILE A 447 7.64 -6.68 15.94
CA ILE A 447 8.74 -7.63 15.74
C ILE A 447 9.82 -6.86 15.00
N VAL A 448 10.73 -6.25 15.77
CA VAL A 448 11.80 -5.39 15.26
C VAL A 448 12.92 -6.25 14.71
N GLY A 449 13.30 -6.02 13.44
CA GLY A 449 14.37 -6.79 12.79
C GLY A 449 15.69 -6.76 13.58
N PRO A 450 16.51 -7.81 13.55
CA PRO A 450 17.73 -7.91 14.37
C PRO A 450 18.86 -6.99 13.91
N LYS A 451 18.84 -6.53 12.65
CA LYS A 451 19.90 -5.74 12.04
C LYS A 451 19.29 -4.52 11.34
N PRO A 452 20.01 -3.39 11.28
CA PRO A 452 19.58 -2.26 10.49
C PRO A 452 19.56 -2.63 9.00
N GLY A 453 18.68 -1.97 8.25
CA GLY A 453 18.61 -2.08 6.80
C GLY A 453 19.88 -1.58 6.10
N PRO A 454 20.12 -2.01 4.86
CA PRO A 454 21.35 -1.70 4.14
C PRO A 454 21.38 -0.25 3.58
N TYR A 455 20.22 0.40 3.48
CA TYR A 455 20.05 1.72 2.87
C TYR A 455 19.34 2.69 3.82
N VAL A 456 18.24 2.24 4.42
CA VAL A 456 17.65 2.87 5.60
C VAL A 456 18.35 2.22 6.80
N ALA A 457 19.29 2.92 7.43
CA ALA A 457 20.11 2.40 8.54
C ALA A 457 19.32 2.22 9.85
N GLU A 458 18.06 1.78 9.74
CA GLU A 458 17.07 1.60 10.78
C GLU A 458 16.59 0.15 10.77
N HIS A 459 15.92 -0.28 11.84
CA HIS A 459 15.43 -1.65 11.96
C HIS A 459 14.02 -1.79 11.36
N SER A 460 13.75 -2.93 10.71
CA SER A 460 12.41 -3.21 10.18
C SER A 460 11.37 -3.30 11.28
N HIS A 461 10.17 -2.77 11.04
CA HIS A 461 9.06 -2.77 12.00
C HIS A 461 7.91 -3.67 11.50
N ASN A 462 8.07 -4.98 11.72
CA ASN A 462 7.00 -5.94 11.45
C ASN A 462 5.97 -5.92 12.58
N ILE A 463 4.72 -6.27 12.31
CA ILE A 463 3.61 -6.12 13.26
C ILE A 463 2.93 -7.47 13.50
N TYR A 464 2.78 -7.86 14.76
CA TYR A 464 1.84 -8.88 15.21
C TYR A 464 0.73 -8.26 16.05
N ALA A 465 -0.52 -8.58 15.74
CA ALA A 465 -1.67 -8.16 16.54
C ALA A 465 -2.77 -9.21 16.53
N LYS A 466 -3.64 -9.17 17.56
CA LYS A 466 -4.92 -9.89 17.56
C LYS A 466 -5.97 -8.98 16.94
N LEU A 467 -6.80 -9.48 16.03
CA LEU A 467 -7.92 -8.74 15.45
C LEU A 467 -9.23 -9.28 16.00
N GLY A 468 -9.40 -9.13 17.32
CA GLY A 468 -10.51 -9.69 18.09
C GLY A 468 -10.27 -11.15 18.50
N ALA A 469 -11.36 -11.90 18.68
CA ALA A 469 -11.33 -13.20 19.36
C ALA A 469 -10.61 -14.32 18.60
N ARG A 470 -10.74 -14.39 17.26
CA ARG A 470 -10.35 -15.58 16.47
C ARG A 470 -9.44 -15.28 15.27
N ILE A 471 -9.08 -14.02 15.06
CA ILE A 471 -8.20 -13.58 13.96
C ILE A 471 -6.87 -13.09 14.54
N ALA A 472 -5.77 -13.65 14.07
CA ALA A 472 -4.42 -13.10 14.25
C ALA A 472 -4.00 -12.32 13.01
N PHE A 473 -3.07 -11.38 13.17
CA PHE A 473 -2.53 -10.55 12.09
C PHE A 473 -1.00 -10.52 12.11
N LEU A 474 -0.41 -10.55 10.92
CA LEU A 474 1.01 -10.29 10.66
C LEU A 474 1.14 -9.25 9.53
N GLY A 475 1.76 -8.10 9.80
CA GLY A 475 2.24 -7.17 8.77
C GLY A 475 3.75 -7.27 8.62
N ILE A 476 4.26 -7.43 7.40
CA ILE A 476 5.71 -7.52 7.13
C ILE A 476 6.22 -6.21 6.55
N ASP A 477 7.23 -5.63 7.18
CA ASP A 477 7.98 -4.49 6.63
C ASP A 477 8.97 -5.03 5.60
N ALA A 478 8.58 -4.89 4.34
CA ALA A 478 9.31 -5.42 3.19
C ALA A 478 10.18 -4.35 2.49
N ARG A 479 10.42 -3.19 3.10
CA ARG A 479 11.20 -2.09 2.50
C ARG A 479 12.46 -1.74 3.27
N THR A 480 12.43 -1.76 4.60
CA THR A 480 13.60 -1.37 5.42
C THR A 480 14.84 -2.22 5.12
N GLU A 481 14.68 -3.54 5.01
CA GLU A 481 15.77 -4.50 4.78
C GLU A 481 16.01 -4.82 3.30
N ARG A 482 15.18 -4.27 2.41
CA ARG A 482 15.10 -4.69 1.01
C ARG A 482 16.36 -4.32 0.24
N THR A 483 16.78 -5.26 -0.59
CA THR A 483 17.73 -5.08 -1.69
C THR A 483 17.14 -5.71 -2.95
N ARG A 484 17.77 -5.43 -4.10
CA ARG A 484 17.41 -6.06 -5.38
C ARG A 484 17.43 -7.61 -5.36
N HIS A 485 18.05 -8.22 -4.36
CA HIS A 485 18.21 -9.68 -4.29
C HIS A 485 17.52 -10.32 -3.08
N GLN A 486 17.02 -9.53 -2.13
CA GLN A 486 16.46 -10.03 -0.88
C GLN A 486 15.47 -9.02 -0.30
N VAL A 487 14.31 -9.48 0.12
CA VAL A 487 13.27 -8.61 0.71
C VAL A 487 13.51 -8.40 2.21
N ASN A 488 13.64 -9.50 2.98
CA ASN A 488 13.98 -9.45 4.40
C ASN A 488 15.14 -10.38 4.74
N TYR A 489 15.84 -10.10 5.83
CA TYR A 489 16.87 -10.99 6.35
C TYR A 489 16.28 -12.34 6.75
N PRO A 490 16.99 -13.46 6.51
CA PRO A 490 16.59 -14.78 7.03
C PRO A 490 16.29 -14.77 8.53
N GLU A 491 17.10 -14.04 9.30
CA GLU A 491 16.95 -13.90 10.75
C GLU A 491 15.68 -13.14 11.15
N THR A 492 15.26 -12.15 10.35
CA THR A 492 13.98 -11.43 10.53
C THR A 492 12.81 -12.39 10.35
N TYR A 493 12.83 -13.21 9.30
CA TYR A 493 11.82 -14.26 9.14
C TYR A 493 11.82 -15.25 10.31
N ASP A 494 12.99 -15.64 10.81
CA ASP A 494 13.07 -16.56 11.95
C ASP A 494 12.44 -15.97 13.22
N GLN A 495 12.64 -14.69 13.50
CA GLN A 495 11.94 -14.00 14.58
C GLN A 495 10.42 -13.95 14.36
N ILE A 496 9.97 -13.59 13.16
CA ILE A 496 8.55 -13.54 12.81
C ILE A 496 7.86 -14.89 13.07
N PHE A 497 8.42 -15.97 12.54
CA PHE A 497 7.83 -17.30 12.67
C PHE A 497 7.95 -17.86 14.09
N SER A 498 9.02 -17.53 14.81
CA SER A 498 9.14 -17.86 16.24
C SER A 498 8.01 -17.20 17.04
N ARG A 499 7.81 -15.89 16.83
CA ARG A 499 6.73 -15.14 17.48
C ARG A 499 5.35 -15.69 17.14
N LEU A 500 5.06 -15.96 15.87
CA LEU A 500 3.78 -16.54 15.46
C LEU A 500 3.52 -17.90 16.12
N ARG A 501 4.52 -18.79 16.16
CA ARG A 501 4.39 -20.09 16.83
C ARG A 501 4.10 -19.94 18.31
N GLN A 502 4.79 -19.01 18.99
CA GLN A 502 4.55 -18.72 20.41
C GLN A 502 3.11 -18.27 20.64
N GLU A 503 2.62 -17.30 19.87
CA GLU A 503 1.29 -16.73 20.03
C GLU A 503 0.17 -17.73 19.69
N LEU A 504 0.31 -18.48 18.60
CA LEU A 504 -0.64 -19.52 18.20
C LEU A 504 -0.67 -20.67 19.22
N SER A 505 0.49 -21.07 19.75
CA SER A 505 0.60 -22.08 20.80
C SER A 505 -0.03 -21.63 22.11
N ALA A 506 0.21 -20.38 22.52
CA ALA A 506 -0.38 -19.81 23.72
C ALA A 506 -1.91 -19.73 23.62
N ALA A 507 -2.44 -19.26 22.48
CA ALA A 507 -3.88 -19.20 22.23
C ALA A 507 -4.53 -20.60 22.24
N ALA A 508 -3.89 -21.59 21.59
CA ALA A 508 -4.37 -22.96 21.61
C ALA A 508 -4.35 -23.57 23.03
N SER A 509 -3.29 -23.34 23.79
CA SER A 509 -3.15 -23.84 25.17
C SER A 509 -4.15 -23.19 26.13
N ALA A 510 -4.54 -21.94 25.87
CA ALA A 510 -5.58 -21.23 26.61
C ALA A 510 -7.01 -21.64 26.22
N GLY A 511 -7.19 -22.59 25.30
CA GLY A 511 -8.50 -23.06 24.85
C GLY A 511 -9.20 -22.16 23.82
N ASN A 512 -8.52 -21.09 23.36
CA ASN A 512 -9.06 -20.12 22.41
C ASN A 512 -8.15 -20.04 21.15
N PRO A 513 -7.99 -21.14 20.39
CA PRO A 513 -7.12 -21.14 19.23
C PRO A 513 -7.63 -20.18 18.15
N PHE A 514 -6.71 -19.42 17.56
CA PHE A 514 -7.02 -18.62 16.37
C PHE A 514 -7.49 -19.52 15.23
N LYS A 515 -8.49 -19.06 14.49
CA LYS A 515 -9.04 -19.74 13.31
C LYS A 515 -8.50 -19.18 12.01
N HIS A 516 -8.17 -17.89 12.02
CA HIS A 516 -7.62 -17.18 10.88
C HIS A 516 -6.32 -16.44 11.24
N LEU A 517 -5.41 -16.38 10.28
CA LEU A 517 -4.23 -15.52 10.29
C LEU A 517 -4.22 -14.67 9.02
N ILE A 518 -4.31 -13.36 9.18
CA ILE A 518 -4.16 -12.41 8.08
C ILE A 518 -2.69 -12.02 7.95
N VAL A 519 -2.13 -12.18 6.75
CA VAL A 519 -0.74 -11.79 6.44
C VAL A 519 -0.76 -10.64 5.45
N MET A 520 -0.19 -9.49 5.78
CA MET A 520 -0.16 -8.31 4.92
C MET A 520 1.24 -8.09 4.35
N LEU A 521 1.31 -7.98 3.03
CA LEU A 521 2.51 -7.69 2.23
C LEU A 521 2.22 -6.45 1.38
N GLY A 522 3.22 -5.59 1.16
CA GLY A 522 3.07 -4.45 0.24
C GLY A 522 2.73 -4.89 -1.18
N ILE A 523 3.40 -5.96 -1.63
CA ILE A 523 3.31 -6.47 -3.00
C ILE A 523 2.59 -7.83 -3.04
N PRO A 524 1.70 -8.09 -4.02
CA PRO A 524 1.02 -9.36 -4.19
C PRO A 524 1.98 -10.55 -4.36
N ILE A 525 1.64 -11.68 -3.74
CA ILE A 525 2.49 -12.88 -3.75
C ILE A 525 1.95 -13.97 -4.69
N ALA A 526 0.64 -14.07 -4.89
CA ALA A 526 0.00 -14.95 -5.87
C ALA A 526 -0.51 -14.12 -7.06
N TYR A 527 0.36 -13.89 -8.03
CA TYR A 527 0.11 -12.97 -9.15
C TYR A 527 0.75 -13.48 -10.46
N PRO A 528 0.22 -13.12 -11.66
CA PRO A 528 0.82 -13.54 -12.91
C PRO A 528 2.28 -13.11 -13.01
N ARG A 529 3.15 -14.04 -13.42
CA ARG A 529 4.58 -13.74 -13.62
C ARG A 529 4.75 -12.78 -14.77
N LEU A 530 5.45 -11.69 -14.51
CA LEU A 530 5.65 -10.61 -15.47
C LEU A 530 7.04 -10.60 -16.12
N THR A 531 7.87 -11.62 -15.88
CA THR A 531 9.24 -11.76 -16.45
C THR A 531 9.29 -11.79 -17.99
N TRP A 532 8.14 -11.89 -18.67
CA TRP A 532 8.05 -11.82 -20.13
C TRP A 532 7.86 -10.38 -20.63
N LEU A 533 7.41 -9.48 -19.76
CA LEU A 533 7.10 -8.09 -20.06
C LEU A 533 8.39 -7.32 -20.40
N GLU A 534 9.51 -7.67 -19.77
CA GLU A 534 10.87 -7.28 -20.17
C GLU A 534 11.13 -7.54 -21.66
N ASN A 535 10.82 -8.74 -22.17
CA ASN A 535 11.03 -9.11 -23.58
C ASN A 535 10.09 -8.36 -24.53
N VAL A 536 8.87 -8.06 -24.09
CA VAL A 536 7.90 -7.31 -24.90
C VAL A 536 8.28 -5.84 -24.96
N PHE A 537 8.64 -5.21 -23.84
CA PHE A 537 9.05 -3.81 -23.80
C PHE A 537 10.48 -3.54 -24.28
N SER A 538 11.38 -4.53 -24.25
CA SER A 538 12.71 -4.45 -24.88
C SER A 538 12.68 -4.77 -26.39
N SER A 539 11.53 -5.15 -26.94
CA SER A 539 11.39 -5.49 -28.36
C SER A 539 11.75 -4.32 -29.27
N PRO A 540 12.53 -4.54 -30.36
CA PRO A 540 12.88 -3.53 -31.36
C PRO A 540 11.67 -2.82 -32.00
N ILE A 541 10.50 -3.46 -31.98
CA ILE A 541 9.23 -2.89 -32.48
C ILE A 541 8.75 -1.66 -31.68
N LEU A 542 9.10 -1.57 -30.39
CA LEU A 542 8.81 -0.39 -29.57
C LEU A 542 9.88 0.70 -29.73
N GLY A 543 10.97 0.44 -30.44
CA GLY A 543 12.05 1.39 -30.71
C GLY A 543 11.56 2.72 -31.29
N PRO A 544 10.69 2.74 -32.32
CA PRO A 544 10.11 3.96 -32.87
C PRO A 544 9.25 4.73 -31.87
N ILE A 545 8.47 4.04 -31.03
CA ILE A 545 7.62 4.65 -30.01
C ILE A 545 8.46 5.25 -28.88
N LYS A 546 9.48 4.53 -28.40
CA LYS A 546 10.46 5.03 -27.42
C LYS A 546 11.23 6.24 -27.96
N PHE A 547 11.65 6.20 -29.23
CA PHE A 547 12.35 7.30 -29.89
C PHE A 547 11.45 8.53 -30.06
N MET A 548 10.19 8.33 -30.45
CA MET A 548 9.20 9.40 -30.60
C MET A 548 8.83 10.03 -29.25
N ASN A 549 8.69 9.21 -28.20
CA ASN A 549 8.42 9.71 -26.86
C ASN A 549 9.60 10.53 -26.31
N ARG A 550 10.83 10.04 -26.50
CA ARG A 550 12.08 10.74 -26.13
C ARG A 550 12.31 12.04 -26.92
N ARG A 551 11.77 12.14 -28.14
CA ARG A 551 12.00 13.28 -29.06
C ARG A 551 10.86 14.30 -29.09
N MET A 552 9.63 13.92 -28.76
CA MET A 552 8.45 14.79 -28.83
C MET A 552 7.77 15.08 -27.49
N GLY A 553 8.15 14.42 -26.38
CA GLY A 553 7.58 14.71 -25.06
C GLY A 553 6.09 14.38 -24.90
N LEU A 554 5.53 13.55 -25.80
CA LEU A 554 4.09 13.28 -25.91
C LEU A 554 3.59 12.06 -25.11
N GLY A 555 4.37 11.53 -24.17
CA GLY A 555 4.03 10.33 -23.40
C GLY A 555 4.66 10.30 -22.00
N GLY A 556 4.55 11.42 -21.29
CA GLY A 556 5.12 11.66 -19.95
C GLY A 556 4.38 11.00 -18.78
N SER A 557 3.92 9.75 -18.88
CA SER A 557 3.25 9.08 -17.74
C SER A 557 3.40 7.54 -17.71
N PHE A 558 4.40 7.00 -18.41
CA PHE A 558 4.65 5.55 -18.52
C PHE A 558 6.13 5.14 -18.40
N PHE A 559 7.08 6.05 -18.19
CA PHE A 559 8.51 5.73 -18.21
C PHE A 559 9.23 6.32 -17.00
N ASN A 560 10.02 5.49 -16.30
CA ASN A 560 10.78 5.90 -15.14
C ASN A 560 11.95 6.79 -15.58
N SER A 561 12.12 7.90 -14.88
CA SER A 561 13.12 8.93 -15.18
C SER A 561 14.53 8.56 -14.68
N PHE A 562 14.67 7.44 -13.94
CA PHE A 562 15.94 7.01 -13.37
C PHE A 562 16.84 6.24 -14.35
N ASP A 563 16.28 5.40 -15.22
CA ASP A 563 17.03 4.63 -16.23
C ASP A 563 16.39 4.62 -17.64
N GLY A 564 15.17 5.17 -17.80
CA GLY A 564 14.41 5.15 -19.05
C GLY A 564 13.63 3.86 -19.31
N SER A 565 13.45 3.01 -18.30
CA SER A 565 12.52 1.87 -18.30
C SER A 565 11.07 2.36 -18.30
N VAL A 566 10.13 1.48 -18.63
CA VAL A 566 8.68 1.73 -18.46
C VAL A 566 8.43 1.61 -16.95
N ASP A 567 7.60 2.44 -16.30
CA ASP A 567 7.33 2.31 -14.85
C ASP A 567 6.95 0.85 -14.48
N LEU A 568 6.18 0.20 -15.36
CA LEU A 568 5.81 -1.21 -15.28
C LEU A 568 6.97 -2.23 -15.41
N LEU A 569 8.20 -1.81 -15.74
CA LEU A 569 9.41 -2.66 -15.81
C LEU A 569 10.17 -2.68 -14.48
N ASP A 570 10.17 -1.58 -13.71
CA ASP A 570 10.80 -1.53 -12.39
C ASP A 570 9.98 -2.36 -11.38
N ASP A 571 8.64 -2.29 -11.44
CA ASP A 571 7.68 -3.15 -10.70
C ASP A 571 7.95 -4.67 -10.89
N LEU A 572 8.60 -5.06 -12.00
CA LEU A 572 8.86 -6.47 -12.32
C LEU A 572 9.94 -7.10 -11.47
N ASP A 573 10.99 -6.33 -11.16
CA ASP A 573 12.08 -6.78 -10.29
C ASP A 573 11.65 -6.69 -8.82
N ASP A 574 10.69 -5.82 -8.47
CA ASP A 574 10.11 -5.64 -7.12
C ASP A 574 9.22 -6.80 -6.67
N HIS A 575 8.53 -7.41 -7.62
CA HIS A 575 7.55 -8.46 -7.35
C HIS A 575 8.16 -9.71 -6.70
N TYR A 576 7.46 -10.30 -5.73
CA TYR A 576 7.80 -11.61 -5.19
C TYR A 576 7.92 -12.71 -6.27
N THR A 577 7.22 -12.52 -7.39
CA THR A 577 7.23 -13.46 -8.53
C THR A 577 8.43 -13.29 -9.46
N ALA A 578 9.26 -12.25 -9.25
CA ALA A 578 10.50 -12.01 -9.95
C ALA A 578 11.49 -13.18 -9.77
N ARG A 579 12.40 -13.33 -10.73
CA ARG A 579 13.36 -14.45 -10.73
C ARG A 579 14.26 -14.42 -9.49
N THR A 580 14.68 -13.23 -9.05
CA THR A 580 15.53 -12.99 -7.87
C THR A 580 14.84 -13.39 -6.57
N HIS A 581 13.58 -12.97 -6.38
CA HIS A 581 12.84 -13.18 -5.13
C HIS A 581 12.15 -14.54 -5.03
N LYS A 582 12.04 -15.30 -6.13
CA LYS A 582 11.32 -16.57 -6.18
C LYS A 582 11.76 -17.60 -5.13
N LYS A 583 13.05 -17.66 -4.77
CA LYS A 583 13.54 -18.60 -3.75
C LYS A 583 13.01 -18.24 -2.37
N GLU A 584 13.15 -16.96 -2.00
CA GLU A 584 12.67 -16.38 -0.74
C GLU A 584 11.15 -16.51 -0.63
N ARG A 585 10.42 -16.09 -1.67
CA ARG A 585 8.95 -16.27 -1.79
C ARG A 585 8.53 -17.71 -1.51
N ASN A 586 9.15 -18.67 -2.18
CA ASN A 586 8.80 -20.08 -2.03
C ASN A 586 9.11 -20.62 -0.63
N GLN A 587 10.12 -20.08 0.05
CA GLN A 587 10.42 -20.42 1.44
C GLN A 587 9.36 -19.83 2.38
N LEU A 588 8.99 -18.56 2.20
CA LEU A 588 7.92 -17.91 2.95
C LEU A 588 6.61 -18.70 2.85
N ILE A 589 6.15 -19.01 1.63
CA ILE A 589 4.91 -19.78 1.40
C ILE A 589 4.96 -21.15 2.11
N ARG A 590 6.08 -21.88 2.02
CA ARG A 590 6.20 -23.18 2.71
C ARG A 590 6.16 -23.05 4.23
N ARG A 591 6.78 -22.02 4.80
CA ARG A 591 6.75 -21.77 6.24
C ARG A 591 5.33 -21.41 6.71
N LEU A 592 4.60 -20.60 5.93
CA LEU A 592 3.19 -20.29 6.20
C LEU A 592 2.31 -21.55 6.15
N GLN A 593 2.50 -22.41 5.13
CA GLN A 593 1.83 -23.72 5.08
C GLN A 593 2.15 -24.60 6.30
N GLY A 594 3.39 -24.55 6.80
CA GLY A 594 3.79 -25.21 8.03
C GLY A 594 2.97 -24.73 9.24
N LEU A 595 2.80 -23.41 9.40
CA LEU A 595 1.94 -22.85 10.46
C LEU A 595 0.49 -23.32 10.34
N CYS A 596 -0.07 -23.31 9.12
CA CYS A 596 -1.43 -23.82 8.88
C CYS A 596 -1.56 -25.27 9.37
N ALA A 597 -0.59 -26.13 9.05
CA ALA A 597 -0.59 -27.54 9.44
C ALA A 597 -0.36 -27.74 10.96
N ASP A 598 0.52 -26.95 11.58
CA ASP A 598 0.89 -27.11 12.99
C ASP A 598 -0.25 -26.69 13.94
N PHE A 599 -1.00 -25.65 13.56
CA PHE A 599 -2.01 -25.00 14.43
C PHE A 599 -3.44 -25.07 13.90
N SER A 600 -3.67 -25.66 12.72
CA SER A 600 -4.99 -25.69 12.07
C SER A 600 -5.60 -24.29 11.90
N VAL A 601 -4.76 -23.32 11.49
CA VAL A 601 -5.16 -21.92 11.21
C VAL A 601 -5.24 -21.69 9.70
N ARG A 602 -6.27 -20.98 9.24
CA ARG A 602 -6.42 -20.59 7.84
C ARG A 602 -5.73 -19.26 7.57
N ILE A 603 -4.86 -19.21 6.56
CA ILE A 603 -4.19 -17.97 6.17
C ILE A 603 -4.91 -17.27 5.02
N THR A 604 -5.12 -15.96 5.16
CA THR A 604 -5.51 -15.03 4.09
C THR A 604 -4.43 -13.97 3.94
N ILE A 605 -3.95 -13.75 2.72
CA ILE A 605 -2.87 -12.81 2.41
C ILE A 605 -3.47 -11.54 1.78
N LEU A 606 -3.02 -10.38 2.21
CA LEU A 606 -3.38 -9.07 1.65
C LEU A 606 -2.19 -8.53 0.86
N GLY A 607 -2.44 -7.98 -0.33
CA GLY A 607 -1.43 -7.39 -1.21
C GLY A 607 -1.91 -6.12 -1.91
N GLY A 608 -1.00 -5.16 -2.10
CA GLY A 608 -1.22 -3.85 -2.69
C GLY A 608 -0.52 -3.63 -4.03
N ASP A 609 0.08 -2.45 -4.23
CA ASP A 609 1.04 -2.07 -5.30
C ASP A 609 0.49 -2.03 -6.76
N VAL A 610 -0.19 -3.06 -7.24
CA VAL A 610 -0.44 -3.27 -8.68
C VAL A 610 -1.58 -2.47 -9.33
N HIS A 611 -2.19 -1.54 -8.59
CA HIS A 611 -3.27 -0.63 -9.03
C HIS A 611 -4.51 -1.28 -9.68
N LEU A 612 -4.75 -2.58 -9.47
CA LEU A 612 -5.99 -3.26 -9.85
C LEU A 612 -6.52 -4.22 -8.78
N ALA A 613 -7.81 -4.59 -8.87
CA ALA A 613 -8.39 -5.62 -8.02
C ALA A 613 -8.17 -7.01 -8.62
N ALA A 614 -7.79 -7.98 -7.77
CA ALA A 614 -7.70 -9.39 -8.14
C ALA A 614 -7.81 -10.30 -6.89
N LEU A 615 -8.01 -11.60 -7.13
CA LEU A 615 -7.95 -12.61 -6.07
C LEU A 615 -7.05 -13.76 -6.51
N GLY A 616 -5.84 -13.80 -5.95
CA GLY A 616 -4.93 -14.93 -6.07
C GLY A 616 -5.25 -16.02 -5.04
N ARG A 617 -4.72 -17.22 -5.26
CA ARG A 617 -4.80 -18.31 -4.27
C ARG A 617 -3.72 -19.36 -4.47
N PHE A 618 -3.36 -19.99 -3.36
CA PHE A 618 -2.64 -21.26 -3.30
C PHE A 618 -3.61 -22.37 -2.90
N TYR A 619 -3.39 -23.60 -3.34
CA TYR A 619 -4.19 -24.78 -2.96
C TYR A 619 -3.44 -26.08 -3.29
N SER A 620 -3.80 -27.18 -2.64
CA SER A 620 -3.30 -28.51 -2.98
C SER A 620 -3.72 -28.89 -4.39
N ARG A 621 -2.80 -29.50 -5.17
CA ARG A 621 -3.09 -29.98 -6.52
C ARG A 621 -4.39 -30.82 -6.56
N PRO A 622 -5.32 -30.58 -7.51
CA PRO A 622 -6.60 -31.28 -7.55
C PRO A 622 -6.49 -32.82 -7.57
N LYS A 623 -5.42 -33.35 -8.17
CA LYS A 623 -5.15 -34.81 -8.22
C LYS A 623 -4.92 -35.45 -6.83
N LEU A 624 -4.67 -34.67 -5.79
CA LEU A 624 -4.50 -35.15 -4.43
C LEU A 624 -5.83 -35.36 -3.71
N HIS A 625 -6.94 -34.87 -4.28
CA HIS A 625 -8.30 -35.03 -3.73
C HIS A 625 -8.42 -34.57 -2.27
N VAL A 626 -7.71 -33.49 -1.91
CA VAL A 626 -7.77 -32.90 -0.56
C VAL A 626 -8.93 -31.91 -0.51
N PRO A 627 -9.93 -32.10 0.37
CA PRO A 627 -10.97 -31.10 0.60
C PRO A 627 -10.37 -29.79 1.14
N ILE A 628 -10.88 -28.64 0.69
CA ILE A 628 -10.29 -27.33 1.04
C ILE A 628 -10.34 -27.05 2.54
N GLU A 629 -11.39 -27.52 3.21
CA GLU A 629 -11.58 -27.44 4.65
C GLU A 629 -10.45 -28.14 5.42
N SER A 630 -9.78 -29.14 4.82
CA SER A 630 -8.62 -29.84 5.39
C SER A 630 -7.30 -29.50 4.69
N ASP A 631 -7.32 -28.61 3.70
CA ASP A 631 -6.16 -28.25 2.90
C ASP A 631 -5.36 -27.12 3.55
N TYR A 632 -4.31 -27.45 4.28
CA TYR A 632 -3.41 -26.47 4.88
C TYR A 632 -2.62 -25.64 3.85
N ARG A 633 -2.64 -26.03 2.56
CA ARG A 633 -2.02 -25.26 1.47
C ARG A 633 -2.95 -24.22 0.90
N TYR A 634 -4.26 -24.31 1.16
CA TYR A 634 -5.22 -23.32 0.69
C TYR A 634 -5.04 -21.99 1.41
N MET A 635 -4.68 -20.96 0.65
CA MET A 635 -4.50 -19.59 1.12
C MET A 635 -5.01 -18.63 0.05
N ALA A 636 -6.00 -17.80 0.39
CA ALA A 636 -6.45 -16.73 -0.49
C ALA A 636 -5.46 -15.56 -0.43
N ASN A 637 -5.21 -14.90 -1.55
CA ASN A 637 -4.47 -13.65 -1.62
C ASN A 637 -5.40 -12.57 -2.21
N VAL A 638 -5.96 -11.74 -1.33
CA VAL A 638 -6.77 -10.57 -1.69
C VAL A 638 -5.83 -9.48 -2.20
N ILE A 639 -6.05 -9.03 -3.43
CA ILE A 639 -5.29 -7.95 -4.05
C ILE A 639 -6.25 -6.78 -4.21
N SER A 640 -6.02 -5.74 -3.42
CA SER A 640 -6.86 -4.54 -3.41
C SER A 640 -5.99 -3.30 -3.52
N SER A 641 -5.78 -2.88 -4.75
CA SER A 641 -4.97 -1.72 -5.12
C SER A 641 -5.60 -1.10 -6.37
N ALA A 642 -5.67 0.20 -6.59
CA ALA A 642 -5.43 1.29 -5.65
C ALA A 642 -6.77 1.82 -5.11
N ILE A 643 -6.81 2.37 -3.90
CA ILE A 643 -8.01 3.09 -3.44
C ILE A 643 -8.11 4.50 -4.03
N VAL A 644 -6.97 5.14 -4.36
CA VAL A 644 -6.94 6.49 -4.95
C VAL A 644 -6.31 6.52 -6.33
N ASN A 645 -5.17 5.85 -6.53
CA ASN A 645 -4.38 6.03 -7.73
C ASN A 645 -5.10 5.59 -9.02
N LYS A 646 -4.61 6.08 -10.16
CA LYS A 646 -5.13 5.67 -11.48
C LYS A 646 -4.89 4.17 -11.71
N PRO A 647 -5.88 3.41 -12.21
CA PRO A 647 -5.68 2.02 -12.55
C PRO A 647 -4.78 1.87 -13.80
N PRO A 648 -4.19 0.68 -14.03
CA PRO A 648 -3.47 0.42 -15.27
C PRO A 648 -4.43 0.37 -16.46
N PRO A 649 -3.96 0.63 -17.70
CA PRO A 649 -4.80 0.56 -18.88
C PRO A 649 -5.48 -0.83 -19.04
N GLY A 650 -6.72 -0.85 -19.51
CA GLY A 650 -7.47 -2.10 -19.69
C GLY A 650 -6.76 -3.15 -20.57
N ALA A 651 -5.95 -2.70 -21.53
CA ALA A 651 -5.10 -3.60 -22.33
C ALA A 651 -4.07 -4.38 -21.49
N VAL A 652 -3.48 -3.73 -20.47
CA VAL A 652 -2.55 -4.37 -19.53
C VAL A 652 -3.30 -5.39 -18.67
N ALA A 653 -4.47 -5.02 -18.12
CA ALA A 653 -5.30 -5.94 -17.34
C ALA A 653 -5.72 -7.19 -18.16
N ASN A 654 -6.14 -7.01 -19.41
CA ASN A 654 -6.48 -8.11 -20.32
C ASN A 654 -5.28 -9.02 -20.60
N LEU A 655 -4.09 -8.44 -20.73
CA LEU A 655 -2.86 -9.18 -20.96
C LEU A 655 -2.43 -9.99 -19.73
N LEU A 656 -2.58 -9.43 -18.53
CA LEU A 656 -2.40 -10.14 -17.25
C LEU A 656 -3.34 -11.34 -17.15
N SER A 657 -4.61 -11.14 -17.51
CA SER A 657 -5.63 -12.20 -17.52
C SER A 657 -5.27 -13.34 -18.48
N ARG A 658 -4.84 -13.03 -19.72
CA ARG A 658 -4.34 -14.03 -20.68
C ARG A 658 -3.11 -14.80 -20.18
N ARG A 659 -2.36 -14.22 -19.24
CA ARG A 659 -1.17 -14.83 -18.62
C ARG A 659 -1.46 -15.49 -17.28
N ASN A 660 -2.72 -15.51 -16.81
CA ASN A 660 -3.13 -16.30 -15.66
C ASN A 660 -2.97 -17.80 -15.96
N LYS A 661 -1.80 -18.34 -15.62
CA LYS A 661 -1.46 -19.76 -15.72
C LYS A 661 -1.46 -20.37 -14.32
N ILE A 662 -1.78 -21.66 -14.25
CA ILE A 662 -1.57 -22.41 -13.02
C ILE A 662 -0.06 -22.62 -12.87
N HIS A 663 0.46 -22.20 -11.73
CA HIS A 663 1.86 -22.37 -11.34
C HIS A 663 1.97 -23.42 -10.24
N HIS A 664 3.10 -24.13 -10.22
CA HIS A 664 3.32 -25.23 -9.28
C HIS A 664 4.48 -24.93 -8.32
N LEU A 665 4.24 -25.17 -7.03
CA LEU A 665 5.22 -25.15 -5.95
C LEU A 665 5.13 -26.47 -5.17
N GLY A 666 5.91 -27.47 -5.59
CA GLY A 666 5.71 -28.84 -5.10
C GLY A 666 4.27 -29.27 -5.35
N ASP A 667 3.57 -29.77 -4.33
CA ASP A 667 2.16 -30.16 -4.40
C ASP A 667 1.15 -29.02 -4.22
N THR A 668 1.62 -27.77 -4.25
CA THR A 668 0.78 -26.58 -4.23
C THR A 668 0.61 -26.04 -5.66
N ASP A 669 -0.62 -25.75 -6.04
CA ASP A 669 -0.97 -24.97 -7.22
C ASP A 669 -1.27 -23.51 -6.84
N GLU A 670 -1.01 -22.60 -7.77
CA GLU A 670 -1.19 -21.16 -7.62
C GLU A 670 -1.84 -20.58 -8.87
N THR A 671 -2.86 -19.74 -8.70
CA THR A 671 -3.52 -19.04 -9.81
C THR A 671 -4.38 -17.87 -9.32
N LEU A 672 -4.85 -17.01 -10.24
CA LEU A 672 -5.95 -16.08 -9.96
C LEU A 672 -7.31 -16.77 -10.15
N LEU A 673 -8.24 -16.54 -9.23
CA LEU A 673 -9.64 -16.96 -9.31
C LEU A 673 -10.40 -16.08 -10.31
N LYS A 674 -11.31 -16.70 -11.08
CA LYS A 674 -12.31 -15.98 -11.88
C LYS A 674 -13.41 -15.41 -10.99
N ILE A 675 -13.13 -14.29 -10.34
CA ILE A 675 -14.04 -13.61 -9.40
C ILE A 675 -14.92 -12.54 -10.06
N PHE A 676 -14.48 -11.96 -11.18
CA PHE A 676 -15.24 -10.89 -11.84
C PHE A 676 -16.22 -11.48 -12.84
N ASP A 677 -17.47 -11.65 -12.42
CA ASP A 677 -18.56 -12.17 -13.27
C ASP A 677 -19.14 -11.10 -14.22
N ARG A 678 -18.85 -9.82 -13.96
CA ARG A 678 -19.21 -8.65 -14.76
C ARG A 678 -18.34 -7.44 -14.40
N ASP A 679 -18.32 -6.43 -15.26
CA ASP A 679 -17.76 -5.12 -14.93
C ASP A 679 -18.61 -4.38 -13.86
N PRO A 680 -18.02 -3.43 -13.10
CA PRO A 680 -18.69 -2.79 -11.97
C PRO A 680 -19.83 -1.85 -12.39
N GLY A 681 -19.75 -1.25 -13.57
CA GLY A 681 -20.78 -0.41 -14.16
C GLY A 681 -21.34 -1.00 -15.46
N ASP A 682 -22.12 -0.18 -16.18
CA ASP A 682 -22.67 -0.56 -17.48
C ASP A 682 -21.64 -0.40 -18.62
N GLU A 683 -20.60 0.39 -18.40
CA GLU A 683 -19.50 0.57 -19.34
C GLU A 683 -18.45 -0.54 -19.22
N PRO A 684 -18.05 -1.18 -20.34
CA PRO A 684 -17.00 -2.19 -20.32
C PRO A 684 -15.66 -1.60 -19.84
N LYS A 685 -15.07 -2.17 -18.79
CA LYS A 685 -13.73 -1.81 -18.31
C LYS A 685 -12.66 -2.73 -18.88
N THR A 686 -13.03 -3.98 -19.15
CA THR A 686 -12.13 -5.01 -19.65
C THR A 686 -12.75 -5.79 -20.81
N ALA A 687 -11.96 -6.62 -21.49
CA ALA A 687 -12.49 -7.51 -22.50
C ALA A 687 -13.28 -8.65 -21.84
N SER A 688 -14.33 -9.16 -22.48
CA SER A 688 -15.25 -10.18 -21.92
C SER A 688 -14.61 -11.48 -21.42
N HIS A 689 -13.39 -11.80 -21.87
CA HIS A 689 -12.64 -12.96 -21.40
C HIS A 689 -11.88 -12.71 -20.09
N ASN A 690 -11.75 -11.45 -19.67
CA ASN A 690 -11.10 -11.10 -18.42
C ASN A 690 -12.08 -11.21 -17.26
N GLN A 691 -11.84 -12.19 -16.41
CA GLN A 691 -12.64 -12.45 -15.21
C GLN A 691 -11.79 -12.48 -13.94
N VAL A 692 -10.51 -12.11 -14.03
CA VAL A 692 -9.51 -12.35 -12.96
C VAL A 692 -8.80 -11.08 -12.50
N THR A 693 -8.84 -10.01 -13.30
CA THR A 693 -8.30 -8.68 -12.94
C THR A 693 -9.31 -7.61 -13.30
N MET A 694 -9.43 -6.58 -12.45
CA MET A 694 -10.31 -5.44 -12.68
C MET A 694 -9.53 -4.12 -12.50
N PRO A 695 -9.21 -3.39 -13.59
CA PRO A 695 -8.46 -2.14 -13.56
C PRO A 695 -9.39 -0.98 -13.17
N SER A 696 -9.78 -0.93 -11.90
CA SER A 696 -10.59 0.14 -11.33
C SER A 696 -10.22 0.31 -9.86
N ARG A 697 -10.39 1.52 -9.33
CA ARG A 697 -10.06 1.80 -7.93
C ARG A 697 -10.89 0.94 -7.00
N ASN A 698 -10.34 0.53 -5.86
CA ASN A 698 -11.02 -0.41 -4.98
C ASN A 698 -10.46 -0.42 -3.55
N PHE A 699 -11.22 -1.03 -2.65
CA PHE A 699 -10.81 -1.44 -1.31
C PHE A 699 -11.47 -2.79 -0.96
N ALA A 700 -11.02 -3.46 0.09
CA ALA A 700 -11.59 -4.73 0.53
C ALA A 700 -12.23 -4.65 1.91
N ILE A 701 -13.28 -5.45 2.12
CA ILE A 701 -13.93 -5.66 3.41
C ILE A 701 -13.80 -7.13 3.79
N ILE A 702 -13.39 -7.40 5.02
CA ILE A 702 -13.16 -8.74 5.55
C ILE A 702 -13.87 -8.87 6.90
N THR A 703 -14.76 -9.84 7.02
CA THR A 703 -15.53 -10.07 8.25
C THR A 703 -15.67 -11.56 8.52
N GLU A 704 -15.45 -11.96 9.77
CA GLU A 704 -15.78 -13.33 10.19
C GLU A 704 -17.29 -13.53 10.24
N ASN A 705 -17.75 -14.67 9.72
CA ASN A 705 -19.07 -15.22 9.97
C ASN A 705 -19.10 -15.78 11.41
N SER A 706 -19.28 -14.89 12.40
CA SER A 706 -19.13 -15.22 13.82
C SER A 706 -19.98 -16.42 14.23
N PRO A 707 -19.40 -17.43 14.91
CA PRO A 707 -20.17 -18.52 15.50
C PRO A 707 -21.28 -18.06 16.45
N ALA A 708 -21.14 -16.88 17.07
CA ALA A 708 -22.16 -16.33 17.95
C ALA A 708 -23.47 -15.95 17.21
N ASN A 709 -23.41 -15.73 15.89
CA ASN A 709 -24.60 -15.44 15.08
C ASN A 709 -25.62 -16.58 15.11
N ALA A 710 -25.19 -17.84 15.30
CA ALA A 710 -26.08 -19.00 15.40
C ALA A 710 -27.04 -18.91 16.60
N HIS A 711 -26.61 -18.28 17.70
CA HIS A 711 -27.43 -18.11 18.90
C HIS A 711 -28.45 -16.97 18.79
N ASN A 712 -28.27 -16.05 17.84
CA ASN A 712 -29.20 -14.96 17.58
C ASN A 712 -30.31 -15.34 16.56
N GLY A 713 -30.20 -16.49 15.89
CA GLY A 713 -31.14 -16.96 14.87
C GLY A 713 -32.48 -17.48 15.40
N ASP A 714 -32.61 -17.74 16.70
CA ASP A 714 -33.86 -18.19 17.34
C ASP A 714 -34.75 -17.04 17.85
N VAL A 715 -34.37 -15.77 17.61
CA VAL A 715 -35.24 -14.63 17.90
C VAL A 715 -35.88 -14.14 16.60
N HIS A 716 -37.09 -14.64 16.33
CA HIS A 716 -37.95 -14.08 15.29
C HIS A 716 -38.10 -12.55 15.46
N PRO A 717 -37.91 -11.73 14.40
CA PRO A 717 -38.22 -10.33 14.46
C PRO A 717 -39.74 -10.16 14.32
N GLY A 718 -40.41 -10.18 15.47
CA GLY A 718 -41.85 -9.96 15.59
C GLY A 718 -42.17 -9.42 16.97
N THR A 719 -42.49 -8.13 17.02
CA THR A 719 -43.18 -7.45 18.13
C THR A 719 -42.30 -6.93 19.28
N LEU A 720 -41.60 -5.81 19.04
CA LEU A 720 -41.41 -4.79 20.09
C LEU A 720 -42.69 -3.95 20.17
N LEU A 721 -43.65 -4.37 20.99
CA LEU A 721 -44.72 -3.50 21.47
C LEU A 721 -44.76 -3.55 23.00
N SER A 722 -44.83 -2.35 23.57
CA SER A 722 -44.73 -2.00 25.00
C SER A 722 -45.62 -2.84 25.94
N PRO A 723 -45.21 -3.04 27.20
CA PRO A 723 -45.96 -3.86 28.14
C PRO A 723 -47.19 -3.10 28.65
N ARG A 724 -48.38 -3.48 28.17
CA ARG A 724 -49.65 -3.19 28.86
C ARG A 724 -50.12 -4.44 29.59
N LEU A 725 -50.23 -4.31 30.91
CA LEU A 725 -50.82 -5.26 31.84
C LEU A 725 -52.26 -5.61 31.44
N ALA A 726 -52.59 -6.90 31.41
CA ALA A 726 -53.97 -7.40 31.40
C ALA A 726 -54.06 -8.76 32.15
N PRO A 727 -55.24 -9.09 32.74
CA PRO A 727 -55.40 -9.90 33.96
C PRO A 727 -55.59 -11.42 33.67
N PRO A 728 -55.64 -12.31 34.69
CA PRO A 728 -55.53 -13.76 34.48
C PRO A 728 -56.84 -14.41 34.00
N PRO A 729 -56.78 -15.59 33.36
CA PRO A 729 -57.96 -16.25 32.78
C PRO A 729 -58.70 -17.13 33.82
N PRO A 730 -60.01 -17.37 33.65
CA PRO A 730 -60.74 -18.38 34.41
C PRO A 730 -60.64 -19.77 33.72
N PRO A 731 -60.94 -20.87 34.45
CA PRO A 731 -60.69 -22.22 33.98
C PRO A 731 -61.91 -22.89 33.34
N GLY A 732 -61.65 -23.81 32.41
CA GLY A 732 -62.48 -24.99 32.18
C GLY A 732 -63.25 -25.03 30.85
N SER A 733 -62.92 -26.00 30.01
CA SER A 733 -63.74 -27.21 29.81
C SER A 733 -63.51 -27.84 28.42
N SER A 734 -63.51 -29.16 28.46
CA SER A 734 -63.26 -30.14 27.40
C SER A 734 -64.48 -30.43 26.52
N ALA A 735 -64.26 -30.62 25.22
CA ALA A 735 -64.91 -31.57 24.30
C ALA A 735 -64.42 -31.18 22.88
N GLY A 736 -63.95 -32.03 21.97
CA GLY A 736 -64.32 -33.41 21.67
C GLY A 736 -65.28 -33.42 20.48
N HIS A 737 -64.79 -33.53 19.25
CA HIS A 737 -65.43 -34.35 18.18
C HIS A 737 -64.60 -34.41 16.89
N SER A 738 -64.66 -35.60 16.31
CA SER A 738 -64.11 -36.06 15.03
C SER A 738 -65.14 -35.86 13.90
N GLN A 739 -64.68 -35.55 12.68
CA GLN A 739 -65.19 -36.01 11.36
C GLN A 739 -64.35 -35.32 10.26
N ARG A 740 -63.50 -36.03 9.52
CA ARG A 740 -63.72 -36.86 8.31
C ARG A 740 -64.08 -36.08 7.03
N SER A 741 -63.06 -36.02 6.15
CA SER A 741 -63.08 -36.08 4.67
C SER A 741 -63.63 -34.89 3.87
N GLN A 742 -62.77 -34.28 3.04
CA GLN A 742 -62.86 -34.45 1.59
C GLN A 742 -61.59 -33.92 0.87
N ARG A 743 -61.08 -34.75 -0.04
CA ARG A 743 -60.06 -34.41 -1.04
C ARG A 743 -60.68 -33.52 -2.12
N SER A 744 -59.98 -32.45 -2.49
CA SER A 744 -59.99 -31.92 -3.85
C SER A 744 -58.58 -31.44 -4.20
N HIS A 745 -57.99 -32.09 -5.20
CA HIS A 745 -56.71 -31.74 -5.81
C HIS A 745 -56.77 -30.35 -6.45
N VAL A 746 -55.88 -29.44 -6.04
CA VAL A 746 -55.32 -28.41 -6.92
C VAL A 746 -53.82 -28.32 -6.61
N THR A 747 -53.03 -28.46 -7.65
CA THR A 747 -51.56 -28.50 -7.69
C THR A 747 -50.94 -27.12 -7.45
N ALA A 748 -50.13 -26.99 -6.42
CA ALA A 748 -49.08 -25.98 -6.31
C ALA A 748 -47.90 -26.60 -5.55
N ALA A 749 -46.82 -26.89 -6.27
CA ALA A 749 -45.62 -27.51 -5.73
C ALA A 749 -44.81 -26.46 -4.94
N SER A 750 -44.97 -26.47 -3.62
CA SER A 750 -44.02 -25.87 -2.67
C SER A 750 -42.97 -26.92 -2.32
N HIS A 751 -41.76 -26.82 -2.88
CA HIS A 751 -40.63 -27.59 -2.37
C HIS A 751 -40.00 -26.86 -1.18
N HIS A 752 -40.45 -27.21 0.01
CA HIS A 752 -39.63 -27.16 1.20
C HIS A 752 -38.54 -28.23 1.07
N SER A 753 -37.28 -27.81 0.91
CA SER A 753 -36.13 -28.68 1.13
C SER A 753 -35.64 -28.51 2.56
N SER A 754 -35.95 -29.50 3.39
CA SER A 754 -35.29 -29.77 4.66
C SER A 754 -33.77 -29.87 4.42
N ALA A 755 -33.00 -29.00 5.08
CA ALA A 755 -31.55 -29.03 5.06
C ALA A 755 -31.04 -30.29 5.78
N SER A 756 -30.74 -31.33 5.00
CA SER A 756 -29.86 -32.41 5.42
C SER A 756 -28.41 -31.97 5.17
N SER A 757 -27.61 -32.00 6.23
CA SER A 757 -26.15 -31.96 6.19
C SER A 757 -25.62 -33.01 5.21
N GLY A 758 -25.30 -32.58 4.00
CA GLY A 758 -24.67 -33.40 2.97
C GLY A 758 -23.56 -32.58 2.33
N SER A 759 -22.32 -33.01 2.53
CA SER A 759 -21.15 -32.51 1.82
C SER A 759 -21.36 -32.69 0.31
N SER A 760 -21.86 -31.66 -0.37
CA SER A 760 -21.83 -31.59 -1.82
C SER A 760 -20.48 -31.03 -2.22
N VAL A 761 -19.47 -31.89 -2.24
CA VAL A 761 -18.22 -31.63 -2.97
C VAL A 761 -18.64 -31.29 -4.40
N LEU A 762 -18.46 -30.04 -4.83
CA LEU A 762 -18.62 -29.67 -6.23
C LEU A 762 -17.74 -30.63 -7.05
N PRO A 763 -18.25 -31.26 -8.13
CA PRO A 763 -17.42 -32.08 -8.98
C PRO A 763 -16.22 -31.23 -9.44
N GLY A 764 -15.02 -31.61 -9.01
CA GLY A 764 -13.82 -30.79 -9.15
C GLY A 764 -13.65 -30.36 -10.60
N HIS A 765 -13.81 -29.05 -10.86
CA HIS A 765 -13.52 -28.51 -12.18
C HIS A 765 -12.05 -28.79 -12.50
N LYS A 766 -11.79 -29.39 -13.67
CA LYS A 766 -10.41 -29.60 -14.15
C LYS A 766 -9.63 -28.29 -14.30
N ASP A 767 -10.34 -27.17 -14.49
CA ASP A 767 -9.75 -25.83 -14.51
C ASP A 767 -9.71 -25.25 -13.09
N GLY A 768 -8.54 -25.34 -12.44
CA GLY A 768 -8.29 -24.79 -11.11
C GLY A 768 -8.39 -23.26 -11.00
N ARG A 769 -8.88 -22.55 -12.03
CA ARG A 769 -9.24 -21.12 -12.01
C ARG A 769 -10.72 -20.86 -11.68
N LEU A 770 -11.54 -21.91 -11.69
CA LEU A 770 -12.97 -21.88 -11.34
C LEU A 770 -13.16 -22.17 -9.84
N PRO A 771 -14.35 -21.93 -9.27
CA PRO A 771 -14.66 -22.30 -7.89
C PRO A 771 -14.29 -23.76 -7.55
N ILE A 772 -13.60 -23.98 -6.43
CA ILE A 772 -13.13 -25.30 -5.99
C ILE A 772 -13.71 -25.77 -4.64
N HIS A 773 -14.46 -24.91 -3.94
CA HIS A 773 -15.19 -25.25 -2.70
C HIS A 773 -16.44 -24.38 -2.54
N ALA A 774 -17.27 -24.70 -1.53
CA ALA A 774 -18.57 -24.06 -1.31
C ALA A 774 -18.49 -22.53 -1.15
N GLY A 775 -17.46 -22.04 -0.46
CA GLY A 775 -17.21 -20.60 -0.26
C GLY A 775 -16.77 -19.82 -1.51
N GLU A 776 -16.59 -20.48 -2.65
CA GLU A 776 -16.35 -19.80 -3.94
C GLU A 776 -17.52 -19.97 -4.91
N VAL A 777 -18.58 -20.70 -4.53
CA VAL A 777 -19.78 -20.85 -5.37
C VAL A 777 -20.39 -19.48 -5.59
N ASN A 778 -20.64 -19.12 -6.85
CA ASN A 778 -21.11 -17.79 -7.24
C ASN A 778 -20.13 -16.66 -6.90
N ALA A 779 -18.81 -16.94 -6.75
CA ALA A 779 -17.78 -15.92 -6.59
C ALA A 779 -18.00 -14.74 -7.55
N GLY A 780 -17.95 -13.53 -7.00
CA GLY A 780 -18.30 -12.30 -7.70
C GLY A 780 -19.55 -11.62 -7.13
N THR A 781 -20.32 -10.93 -7.97
CA THR A 781 -21.42 -10.06 -7.54
C THR A 781 -22.63 -10.81 -6.95
N LYS A 782 -22.72 -12.12 -7.19
CA LYS A 782 -23.82 -12.99 -6.72
C LYS A 782 -23.48 -13.73 -5.43
N HIS A 783 -22.26 -13.61 -4.93
CA HIS A 783 -21.83 -14.26 -3.71
C HIS A 783 -22.42 -13.53 -2.49
N LYS A 784 -22.81 -14.26 -1.43
CA LYS A 784 -23.36 -13.65 -0.19
C LYS A 784 -22.48 -12.54 0.37
N ALA A 785 -21.16 -12.76 0.35
CA ALA A 785 -20.16 -11.82 0.84
C ALA A 785 -20.14 -10.50 0.05
N ALA A 786 -20.69 -10.43 -1.16
CA ALA A 786 -20.81 -9.18 -1.93
C ALA A 786 -21.99 -8.30 -1.47
N SER A 787 -22.99 -8.89 -0.80
CA SER A 787 -24.18 -8.19 -0.30
C SER A 787 -23.89 -7.56 1.06
N THR A 788 -24.26 -6.30 1.24
CA THR A 788 -24.20 -5.61 2.54
C THR A 788 -25.11 -6.26 3.59
N GLU A 789 -26.19 -6.90 3.15
CA GLU A 789 -27.20 -7.53 4.02
C GLU A 789 -26.73 -8.88 4.57
N GLU A 790 -25.93 -9.63 3.79
CA GLU A 790 -25.51 -11.00 4.13
C GLU A 790 -24.05 -11.11 4.58
N HIS A 791 -23.19 -10.15 4.22
CA HIS A 791 -21.77 -10.18 4.54
C HIS A 791 -21.50 -10.28 6.05
N GLY A 792 -20.77 -11.32 6.46
CA GLY A 792 -20.41 -11.57 7.86
C GLY A 792 -21.59 -11.97 8.75
N LYS A 793 -22.76 -12.31 8.17
CA LYS A 793 -23.96 -12.74 8.91
C LYS A 793 -24.08 -14.24 9.08
N GLY A 794 -23.22 -15.03 8.42
CA GLY A 794 -23.14 -16.47 8.65
C GLY A 794 -22.61 -16.79 10.05
N ALA A 795 -22.60 -18.08 10.40
CA ALA A 795 -22.14 -18.56 11.71
C ALA A 795 -21.15 -19.73 11.65
N ASP A 796 -20.56 -19.99 10.50
CA ASP A 796 -19.67 -21.13 10.25
C ASP A 796 -18.19 -20.83 10.58
N GLY A 797 -17.88 -19.62 11.06
CA GLY A 797 -16.53 -19.16 11.33
C GLY A 797 -15.71 -18.84 10.09
N SER A 798 -16.25 -18.94 8.87
CA SER A 798 -15.54 -18.56 7.64
C SER A 798 -15.30 -17.06 7.57
N LEU A 799 -14.32 -16.61 6.77
CA LEU A 799 -14.13 -15.17 6.48
C LEU A 799 -14.82 -14.79 5.19
N ASP A 800 -15.80 -13.89 5.28
CA ASP A 800 -16.34 -13.21 4.11
C ASP A 800 -15.38 -12.13 3.64
N ILE A 801 -15.11 -12.11 2.33
CA ILE A 801 -14.26 -11.12 1.66
C ILE A 801 -15.09 -10.46 0.57
N CYS A 802 -15.08 -9.12 0.53
CA CYS A 802 -15.72 -8.33 -0.51
C CYS A 802 -14.74 -7.31 -1.08
N LEU A 803 -14.41 -7.43 -2.37
CA LEU A 803 -13.74 -6.38 -3.13
C LEU A 803 -14.79 -5.34 -3.56
N CYS A 804 -14.65 -4.11 -3.07
CA CYS A 804 -15.51 -2.98 -3.40
C CYS A 804 -14.85 -2.19 -4.53
N VAL A 805 -15.30 -2.42 -5.76
CA VAL A 805 -14.67 -1.88 -6.98
C VAL A 805 -15.46 -0.69 -7.52
N GLU A 806 -14.77 0.39 -7.82
CA GLU A 806 -15.32 1.62 -8.38
C GLU A 806 -16.14 1.37 -9.65
N ILE A 807 -17.33 1.99 -9.70
CA ILE A 807 -18.23 1.96 -10.85
C ILE A 807 -17.81 3.01 -11.89
N ASP A 808 -17.64 4.26 -11.45
CA ASP A 808 -17.32 5.41 -12.31
C ASP A 808 -16.36 6.38 -11.60
N GLN A 809 -15.21 6.63 -12.22
CA GLN A 809 -14.16 7.52 -11.72
C GLN A 809 -14.55 8.99 -11.69
N HIS A 810 -15.55 9.39 -12.47
CA HIS A 810 -16.04 10.77 -12.54
C HIS A 810 -17.14 11.05 -11.50
N ASN A 811 -17.59 10.01 -10.78
CA ASN A 811 -18.60 10.17 -9.75
C ASN A 811 -17.94 10.53 -8.41
N PRO A 812 -18.13 11.78 -7.90
CA PRO A 812 -17.51 12.21 -6.64
C PRO A 812 -18.05 11.46 -5.41
N GLU A 813 -19.18 10.76 -5.52
CA GLU A 813 -19.69 9.89 -4.46
C GLU A 813 -18.85 8.61 -4.28
N GLY A 814 -18.00 8.25 -5.25
CA GLY A 814 -17.12 7.08 -5.17
C GLY A 814 -17.87 5.76 -5.03
N LEU A 815 -18.99 5.59 -5.75
CA LEU A 815 -19.82 4.39 -5.67
C LEU A 815 -19.06 3.13 -6.11
N THR A 816 -19.26 2.03 -5.39
CA THR A 816 -18.59 0.75 -5.66
C THR A 816 -19.58 -0.40 -5.87
N ARG A 817 -19.13 -1.43 -6.61
CA ARG A 817 -19.77 -2.74 -6.71
C ARG A 817 -18.97 -3.78 -5.91
N GLY A 818 -19.68 -4.58 -5.13
CA GLY A 818 -19.09 -5.69 -4.36
C GLY A 818 -18.86 -6.95 -5.20
N TYR A 819 -17.72 -7.61 -4.98
CA TYR A 819 -17.39 -8.93 -5.51
C TYR A 819 -16.92 -9.82 -4.36
N GLY A 820 -17.64 -10.90 -4.09
CA GLY A 820 -17.52 -11.66 -2.85
C GLY A 820 -16.99 -13.08 -3.00
N ILE A 821 -16.35 -13.57 -1.93
CA ILE A 821 -16.10 -15.00 -1.64
C ILE A 821 -16.14 -15.23 -0.11
N SER A 822 -16.22 -16.48 0.33
CA SER A 822 -15.98 -16.90 1.72
C SER A 822 -14.79 -17.86 1.81
N VAL A 823 -13.84 -17.58 2.71
CA VAL A 823 -12.68 -18.44 3.00
C VAL A 823 -13.02 -19.34 4.21
N PRO A 824 -13.08 -20.68 4.04
CA PRO A 824 -13.47 -21.58 5.12
C PRO A 824 -12.38 -21.70 6.18
N VAL A 825 -12.79 -22.03 7.41
CA VAL A 825 -11.87 -22.44 8.47
C VAL A 825 -11.05 -23.67 8.05
N LEU A 826 -9.89 -23.85 8.68
CA LEU A 826 -9.07 -25.05 8.48
C LEU A 826 -9.33 -26.07 9.60
N GLU A 827 -9.67 -27.29 9.22
CA GLU A 827 -9.73 -28.48 10.05
C GLU A 827 -8.67 -29.49 9.60
N TYR A 828 -7.43 -29.26 10.03
CA TYR A 828 -6.32 -30.14 9.72
C TYR A 828 -6.05 -31.13 10.87
N ARG A 829 -6.20 -32.43 10.58
CA ARG A 829 -5.92 -33.54 11.52
C ARG A 829 -4.73 -34.39 11.11
N GLY A 830 -3.95 -33.95 10.13
CA GLY A 830 -2.79 -34.67 9.63
C GLY A 830 -1.59 -34.59 10.56
N VAL A 831 -0.50 -35.25 10.18
CA VAL A 831 0.77 -35.19 10.93
C VAL A 831 1.26 -33.74 10.94
N LYS A 832 1.52 -33.21 12.13
CA LYS A 832 2.13 -31.88 12.32
C LYS A 832 3.51 -31.86 11.68
N ALA A 833 3.92 -30.75 11.07
CA ALA A 833 5.23 -30.71 10.43
C ALA A 833 6.31 -30.89 11.52
N ALA A 834 7.14 -31.93 11.40
CA ALA A 834 8.22 -32.16 12.35
C ALA A 834 9.16 -30.95 12.37
N GLU A 835 9.51 -30.47 13.56
CA GLU A 835 10.44 -29.36 13.76
C GLU A 835 11.76 -29.64 13.02
N ALA A 836 12.08 -28.84 12.01
CA ALA A 836 13.47 -28.64 11.66
C ALA A 836 14.09 -27.83 12.79
N ALA A 837 14.73 -28.51 13.76
CA ALA A 837 15.49 -27.87 14.81
C ALA A 837 16.52 -26.90 14.18
N PRO A 838 16.74 -25.71 14.77
CA PRO A 838 17.82 -24.84 14.33
C PRO A 838 19.12 -25.60 14.53
N GLY A 839 19.86 -25.81 13.43
CA GLY A 839 21.07 -26.62 13.43
C GLY A 839 22.07 -26.11 14.46
N SER A 840 22.38 -26.94 15.45
CA SER A 840 23.58 -26.80 16.25
C SER A 840 24.77 -26.76 15.29
N ALA A 841 25.49 -25.65 15.27
CA ALA A 841 26.80 -25.58 14.65
C ALA A 841 27.69 -26.65 15.31
N GLY A 842 27.82 -27.80 14.64
CA GLY A 842 28.75 -28.84 15.03
C GLY A 842 30.16 -28.32 14.84
N SER A 843 30.85 -28.07 15.95
CA SER A 843 32.30 -27.93 15.98
C SER A 843 32.93 -29.20 15.41
N ARG A 844 33.31 -29.18 14.14
CA ARG A 844 34.32 -30.12 13.64
C ARG A 844 35.68 -29.49 13.88
N GLY A 845 36.32 -29.94 14.96
CA GLY A 845 37.74 -29.76 15.16
C GLY A 845 38.51 -30.33 13.98
N SER A 846 39.42 -29.52 13.45
CA SER A 846 40.46 -29.95 12.52
C SER A 846 41.57 -30.62 13.33
N GLU A 847 41.58 -31.95 13.37
CA GLU A 847 42.82 -32.70 13.57
C GLU A 847 43.35 -33.12 12.20
N GLY A 848 44.64 -32.84 11.99
CA GLY A 848 45.32 -32.99 10.73
C GLY A 848 45.71 -34.42 10.36
N GLY A 849 46.33 -34.52 9.19
CA GLY A 849 47.01 -35.74 8.73
C GLY A 849 47.20 -35.74 7.21
N HIS A 850 48.45 -35.50 6.81
CA HIS A 850 49.17 -36.02 5.63
C HIS A 850 48.48 -37.16 4.84
N GLU A 851 48.60 -37.29 3.52
CA GLU A 851 49.84 -37.33 2.72
C GLU A 851 49.48 -37.43 1.20
N ALA A 852 50.47 -37.12 0.34
CA ALA A 852 50.56 -37.30 -1.13
C ALA A 852 49.81 -36.33 -2.07
#